data_AF-A0A4Q7Y3U9-F1
#
_entry.id   AF-A0A4Q7Y3U9-F1
#
_cell.length_a   1.000
_cell.length_b   1.000
_cell.length_c   1.000
_cell.angle_alpha   90.00
_cell.angle_beta   90.00
_cell.angle_gamma   90.00
#
_symmetry.space_group_name_H-M   'P 1'
#
loop_
_entity.id
_entity.type
_entity.pdbx_description
1 polymer ?
#
loop_
_entity_poly.entity_id
_entity_poly.type
_entity_poly.pdbx_seq_one_letter_code
_entity_poly.pdbx_strand_id
1 'polypeptide(L)'
;MDPVRPQTDPALAQALRPGGVRSVFQPIVELDTGRVVAHEALARGPQGSSLERPDLLFAAAREAGLLAELDEACRIAAFEGATRHGVLAPLALFVNVEPEVLDTAPLDELLAIAEAAPGTLRVVLEITERALAARPAELLRTVARVRELGWGIALDDVGADPMSLAFMPLLRPDVVKLDLRLVQERPGPAIAQIMNAVNAYAQATGAAVLAEGIEDDRHLAMAKALGATLGQGWLFGRPSAVPGTDRPAGALPPPTPESGDGSSQDSPFGCLPTGTPLRRAPKSLLIELSKQLEREAMRLGETCVVAATFQEARHFTPSTIQRYRDLVERTGFVCALGEGLPVEPLPGLRGAHLSPADPVRGEWDVVVLAPHFSVALLARDLGTTGPDLEREFEYALTYDRDVAVLAARSLIGRVAPGAGPAATPCLARPASDQPATPHAAELLGDNVLVRRALEATPSGVCLVDVRLPDQPLVYVNPAFERLAGLDREELLGRNCRFLQGPDTDPGALARIRDAVAAGEECRVVLLNHRGAERYPWYNELHLAPVTDESGTVVQYIGVQVDVTERVEAERALQQERDRAQTYLQRIQELAVTDPLTGLPTRAYLQEQIETSLWNARAGGHSVALVVLAVDDVATVEAQHGPAAAEDLMAAAAERLRARLRHGDLVARWTRDSFVVVLPGLTPAAAGPEAQRVRDGLVEAVRGPVVVDGCPVVVGASAGISCFPADADDVAGLLAAADRAAGRLPAR
;
A
#
# COMPACT_ATOMS: atom_id res chain seq x y z
N MET A 1 -48.82 0.47 14.36
CA MET A 1 -48.46 0.34 12.94
C MET A 1 -47.03 -0.14 12.94
N ASP A 2 -46.84 -1.44 12.72
CA ASP A 2 -45.51 -2.05 12.63
C ASP A 2 -44.76 -1.47 11.41
N PRO A 3 -43.44 -1.20 11.52
CA PRO A 3 -42.66 -0.76 10.38
C PRO A 3 -42.65 -1.87 9.33
N VAL A 4 -43.05 -1.52 8.11
CA VAL A 4 -43.03 -2.41 6.93
C VAL A 4 -41.59 -2.88 6.73
N ARG A 5 -41.31 -4.16 7.01
CA ARG A 5 -40.03 -4.79 6.65
C ARG A 5 -39.85 -4.70 5.13
N PRO A 6 -38.67 -4.32 4.61
CA PRO A 6 -38.41 -4.34 3.18
C PRO A 6 -38.70 -5.74 2.63
N GLN A 7 -39.40 -5.81 1.50
CA GLN A 7 -39.77 -7.07 0.86
C GLN A 7 -38.47 -7.74 0.38
N THR A 8 -38.04 -8.77 1.09
CA THR A 8 -36.82 -9.51 0.80
C THR A 8 -36.96 -10.17 -0.57
N ASP A 9 -35.94 -10.02 -1.44
CA ASP A 9 -35.92 -10.68 -2.75
C ASP A 9 -36.27 -12.18 -2.58
N PRO A 10 -37.26 -12.73 -3.30
CA PRO A 10 -37.62 -14.13 -3.19
C PRO A 10 -36.44 -15.09 -3.43
N ALA A 11 -35.47 -14.71 -4.27
CA ALA A 11 -34.25 -15.49 -4.48
C ALA A 11 -33.33 -15.46 -3.25
N LEU A 12 -33.22 -14.31 -2.57
CA LEU A 12 -32.45 -14.20 -1.32
C LEU A 12 -33.14 -14.97 -0.19
N ALA A 13 -34.47 -14.88 -0.08
CA ALA A 13 -35.24 -15.66 0.87
C ALA A 13 -35.16 -17.17 0.60
N GLN A 14 -34.96 -17.59 -0.66
CA GLN A 14 -34.68 -18.96 -1.01
C GLN A 14 -33.26 -19.38 -0.61
N ALA A 15 -32.26 -18.53 -0.86
CA ALA A 15 -30.87 -18.78 -0.51
C ALA A 15 -30.69 -19.00 1.01
N LEU A 16 -31.37 -18.21 1.84
CA LEU A 16 -31.29 -18.29 3.30
C LEU A 16 -32.01 -19.50 3.92
N ARG A 17 -32.75 -20.30 3.13
CA ARG A 17 -33.33 -21.55 3.64
C ARG A 17 -32.24 -22.62 3.73
N PRO A 18 -32.37 -23.61 4.62
CA PRO A 18 -31.47 -24.76 4.66
C PRO A 18 -31.34 -25.42 3.27
N GLY A 19 -30.11 -25.52 2.76
CA GLY A 19 -29.81 -26.04 1.41
C GLY A 19 -30.12 -25.09 0.25
N GLY A 20 -30.47 -23.83 0.51
CA GLY A 20 -30.72 -22.81 -0.49
C GLY A 20 -29.45 -22.28 -1.17
N VAL A 21 -28.34 -22.24 -0.42
CA VAL A 21 -26.98 -22.06 -0.95
C VAL A 21 -26.36 -23.42 -1.22
N ARG A 22 -25.63 -23.52 -2.33
CA ARG A 22 -24.84 -24.70 -2.70
C ARG A 22 -23.37 -24.31 -2.85
N SER A 23 -22.46 -25.27 -2.64
CA SER A 23 -21.03 -25.07 -2.87
C SER A 23 -20.56 -25.87 -4.07
N VAL A 24 -19.75 -25.24 -4.91
CA VAL A 24 -18.95 -25.92 -5.92
C VAL A 24 -17.49 -25.89 -5.49
N PHE A 25 -16.71 -26.87 -5.92
CA PHE A 25 -15.36 -27.09 -5.45
C PHE A 25 -14.37 -26.94 -6.60
N GLN A 26 -13.32 -26.17 -6.39
CA GLN A 26 -12.22 -26.03 -7.35
C GLN A 26 -10.94 -26.68 -6.77
N PRO A 27 -10.21 -27.50 -7.52
CA PRO A 27 -9.02 -28.18 -7.01
C PRO A 27 -7.83 -27.23 -6.89
N ILE A 28 -7.08 -27.40 -5.82
CA ILE A 28 -5.77 -26.79 -5.56
C ILE A 28 -4.72 -27.90 -5.69
N VAL A 29 -3.70 -27.66 -6.51
CA VAL A 29 -2.67 -28.65 -6.84
C VAL A 29 -1.29 -28.23 -6.35
N GLU A 30 -0.47 -29.23 -6.01
CA GLU A 30 0.96 -29.06 -5.84
C GLU A 30 1.63 -28.96 -7.22
N LEU A 31 2.30 -27.84 -7.51
CA LEU A 31 2.76 -27.51 -8.86
C LEU A 31 3.88 -28.41 -9.38
N ASP A 32 4.63 -29.07 -8.49
CA ASP A 32 5.75 -29.94 -8.88
C ASP A 32 5.31 -31.38 -9.17
N THR A 33 4.30 -31.88 -8.48
CA THR A 33 3.84 -33.27 -8.63
C THR A 33 2.52 -33.40 -9.38
N GLY A 34 1.76 -32.31 -9.49
CA GLY A 34 0.40 -32.30 -10.04
C GLY A 34 -0.64 -32.97 -9.13
N ARG A 35 -0.29 -33.29 -7.87
CA ARG A 35 -1.22 -33.89 -6.90
C ARG A 35 -2.22 -32.84 -6.42
N VAL A 36 -3.48 -33.25 -6.26
CA VAL A 36 -4.51 -32.38 -5.67
C VAL A 36 -4.37 -32.46 -4.15
N VAL A 37 -4.11 -31.33 -3.51
CA VAL A 37 -3.88 -31.24 -2.05
C VAL A 37 -5.06 -30.66 -1.30
N ALA A 38 -5.91 -29.89 -1.99
CA ALA A 38 -7.05 -29.24 -1.39
C ALA A 38 -8.14 -28.91 -2.43
N HIS A 39 -9.31 -28.50 -1.95
CA HIS A 39 -10.34 -27.86 -2.77
C HIS A 39 -10.83 -26.58 -2.10
N GLU A 40 -11.03 -25.54 -2.90
CA GLU A 40 -11.71 -24.32 -2.47
C GLU A 40 -13.22 -24.47 -2.66
N ALA A 41 -13.99 -24.17 -1.62
CA ALA A 41 -15.44 -24.14 -1.67
C ALA A 41 -15.94 -22.75 -2.09
N LEU A 42 -16.57 -22.70 -3.25
CA LEU A 42 -17.13 -21.48 -3.83
C LEU A 42 -18.65 -21.52 -3.74
N ALA A 43 -19.23 -20.55 -3.02
CA ALA A 43 -20.67 -20.44 -2.84
C ALA A 43 -21.38 -20.13 -4.17
N ARG A 44 -22.57 -20.70 -4.34
CA ARG A 44 -23.50 -20.43 -5.43
C ARG A 44 -24.89 -20.30 -4.83
N GLY A 45 -25.61 -19.26 -5.24
CA GLY A 45 -27.00 -19.11 -4.86
C GLY A 45 -27.91 -20.14 -5.54
N PRO A 46 -29.23 -20.00 -5.38
CA PRO A 46 -30.20 -20.91 -5.97
C PRO A 46 -30.02 -21.00 -7.49
N GLN A 47 -29.93 -22.23 -8.00
CA GLN A 47 -29.68 -22.50 -9.42
C GLN A 47 -30.78 -21.90 -10.31
N GLY A 48 -30.38 -21.21 -11.37
CA GLY A 48 -31.29 -20.55 -12.32
C GLY A 48 -31.92 -19.26 -11.79
N SER A 49 -31.51 -18.76 -10.63
CA SER A 49 -31.97 -17.47 -10.08
C SER A 49 -31.06 -16.31 -10.49
N SER A 50 -31.56 -15.07 -10.38
CA SER A 50 -30.76 -13.84 -10.55
C SER A 50 -29.59 -13.75 -9.55
N LEU A 51 -29.67 -14.47 -8.43
CA LEU A 51 -28.66 -14.49 -7.37
C LEU A 51 -27.84 -15.77 -7.37
N GLU A 52 -27.78 -16.51 -8.48
CA GLU A 52 -26.91 -17.71 -8.57
C GLU A 52 -25.42 -17.34 -8.44
N ARG A 53 -25.02 -16.19 -8.99
CA ARG A 53 -23.65 -15.69 -8.89
C ARG A 53 -23.37 -15.13 -7.49
N PRO A 54 -22.21 -15.46 -6.89
CA PRO A 54 -21.89 -15.05 -5.52
C PRO A 54 -21.79 -13.53 -5.35
N ASP A 55 -21.24 -12.79 -6.31
CA ASP A 55 -21.12 -11.33 -6.23
C ASP A 55 -22.49 -10.64 -6.07
N LEU A 56 -23.48 -11.07 -6.85
CA LEU A 56 -24.86 -10.56 -6.77
C LEU A 56 -25.56 -11.01 -5.49
N LEU A 57 -25.35 -12.27 -5.07
CA LEU A 57 -25.95 -12.82 -3.85
C LEU A 57 -25.48 -12.07 -2.60
N PHE A 58 -24.17 -11.84 -2.46
CA PHE A 58 -23.60 -11.12 -1.33
C PHE A 58 -23.95 -9.62 -1.36
N ALA A 59 -24.06 -9.01 -2.54
CA ALA A 59 -24.57 -7.63 -2.67
C ALA A 59 -26.03 -7.52 -2.19
N ALA A 60 -26.90 -8.42 -2.62
CA ALA A 60 -28.31 -8.45 -2.18
C ALA A 60 -28.44 -8.69 -0.66
N ALA A 61 -27.61 -9.57 -0.09
CA ALA A 61 -27.60 -9.81 1.35
C ALA A 61 -27.13 -8.59 2.15
N ARG A 62 -26.12 -7.85 1.67
CA ARG A 62 -25.70 -6.57 2.27
C ARG A 62 -26.82 -5.54 2.28
N GLU A 63 -27.49 -5.34 1.13
CA GLU A 63 -28.61 -4.40 1.03
C GLU A 63 -29.78 -4.77 1.94
N ALA A 64 -30.01 -6.07 2.15
CA ALA A 64 -31.05 -6.57 3.04
C ALA A 64 -30.64 -6.63 4.53
N GLY A 65 -29.35 -6.41 4.85
CA GLY A 65 -28.81 -6.59 6.20
C GLY A 65 -28.82 -8.03 6.70
N LEU A 66 -28.72 -9.02 5.78
CA LEU A 66 -28.79 -10.46 6.05
C LEU A 66 -27.48 -11.18 5.70
N LEU A 67 -26.36 -10.45 5.78
CA LEU A 67 -25.04 -10.95 5.38
C LEU A 67 -24.52 -12.04 6.32
N ALA A 68 -24.79 -11.92 7.62
CA ALA A 68 -24.40 -12.92 8.62
C ALA A 68 -25.07 -14.27 8.37
N GLU A 69 -26.38 -14.25 8.12
CA GLU A 69 -27.18 -15.44 7.83
C GLU A 69 -26.77 -16.08 6.51
N LEU A 70 -26.44 -15.27 5.49
CA LEU A 70 -25.96 -15.79 4.22
C LEU A 70 -24.57 -16.43 4.35
N ASP A 71 -23.62 -15.74 4.98
CA ASP A 71 -22.25 -16.22 5.16
C ASP A 71 -22.22 -17.51 5.99
N GLU A 72 -23.05 -17.60 7.02
CA GLU A 72 -23.30 -18.84 7.77
C GLU A 72 -23.83 -19.97 6.86
N ALA A 73 -24.86 -19.71 6.06
CA ALA A 73 -25.40 -20.69 5.11
C ALA A 73 -24.35 -21.17 4.10
N CYS A 74 -23.49 -20.26 3.61
CA CYS A 74 -22.38 -20.59 2.71
C CYS A 74 -21.38 -21.56 3.36
N ARG A 75 -20.97 -21.31 4.62
CA ARG A 75 -20.03 -22.18 5.33
C ARG A 75 -20.62 -23.55 5.64
N ILE A 76 -21.89 -23.60 6.07
CA ILE A 76 -22.59 -24.88 6.28
C ILE A 76 -22.64 -25.67 4.97
N ALA A 77 -23.01 -25.02 3.85
CA ALA A 77 -23.04 -25.67 2.55
C ALA A 77 -21.66 -26.18 2.09
N ALA A 78 -20.58 -25.45 2.42
CA ALA A 78 -19.21 -25.88 2.14
C ALA A 78 -18.83 -27.14 2.93
N PHE A 79 -19.06 -27.17 4.24
CA PHE A 79 -18.71 -28.30 5.10
C PHE A 79 -19.55 -29.56 4.80
N GLU A 80 -20.86 -29.38 4.63
CA GLU A 80 -21.75 -30.47 4.24
C GLU A 80 -21.43 -31.01 2.85
N GLY A 81 -21.16 -30.12 1.89
CA GLY A 81 -20.75 -30.49 0.54
C GLY A 81 -19.44 -31.26 0.52
N ALA A 82 -18.43 -30.78 1.25
CA ALA A 82 -17.14 -31.44 1.39
C ALA A 82 -17.29 -32.84 2.00
N THR A 83 -18.08 -32.96 3.07
CA THR A 83 -18.38 -34.23 3.74
C THR A 83 -19.09 -35.21 2.81
N ARG A 84 -20.13 -34.74 2.11
CA ARG A 84 -20.95 -35.55 1.18
C ARG A 84 -20.12 -36.08 0.00
N HIS A 85 -19.16 -35.29 -0.47
CA HIS A 85 -18.35 -35.60 -1.64
C HIS A 85 -16.95 -36.15 -1.32
N GLY A 86 -16.62 -36.35 -0.04
CA GLY A 86 -15.37 -36.97 0.37
C GLY A 86 -14.13 -36.08 0.28
N VAL A 87 -14.29 -34.74 0.34
CA VAL A 87 -13.17 -33.80 0.53
C VAL A 87 -12.77 -33.84 2.01
N LEU A 88 -12.10 -34.92 2.38
CA LEU A 88 -11.65 -35.25 3.73
C LEU A 88 -10.14 -35.48 3.71
N ALA A 89 -9.52 -35.54 4.90
CA ALA A 89 -8.09 -35.83 5.03
C ALA A 89 -7.67 -37.03 4.16
N PRO A 90 -6.56 -36.92 3.39
CA PRO A 90 -5.51 -35.90 3.51
C PRO A 90 -5.79 -34.56 2.82
N LEU A 91 -6.88 -34.43 2.07
CA LEU A 91 -7.25 -33.18 1.38
C LEU A 91 -7.68 -32.11 2.38
N ALA A 92 -7.34 -30.86 2.08
CA ALA A 92 -7.86 -29.70 2.80
C ALA A 92 -9.06 -29.06 2.08
N LEU A 93 -9.90 -28.38 2.85
CA LEU A 93 -11.03 -27.58 2.40
C LEU A 93 -10.73 -26.11 2.68
N PHE A 94 -10.67 -25.29 1.64
CA PHE A 94 -10.55 -23.84 1.76
C PHE A 94 -11.94 -23.22 1.78
N VAL A 95 -12.19 -22.32 2.74
CA VAL A 95 -13.49 -21.70 2.98
C VAL A 95 -13.32 -20.21 3.19
N ASN A 96 -14.04 -19.42 2.39
CA ASN A 96 -14.07 -17.97 2.49
C ASN A 96 -14.92 -17.49 3.68
N VAL A 97 -14.51 -16.38 4.30
CA VAL A 97 -15.28 -15.69 5.35
C VAL A 97 -15.43 -14.21 5.04
N GLU A 98 -16.67 -13.72 5.15
CA GLU A 98 -16.95 -12.30 4.98
C GLU A 98 -16.46 -11.47 6.19
N PRO A 99 -15.76 -10.34 5.96
CA PRO A 99 -15.25 -9.47 7.02
C PRO A 99 -16.27 -8.96 8.04
N GLU A 100 -17.47 -8.65 7.57
CA GLU A 100 -18.49 -7.94 8.35
C GLU A 100 -19.11 -8.82 9.45
N VAL A 101 -18.88 -10.13 9.39
CA VAL A 101 -19.52 -11.13 10.27
C VAL A 101 -18.52 -11.88 11.14
N LEU A 102 -17.24 -11.46 11.13
CA LEU A 102 -16.15 -12.07 11.88
C LEU A 102 -16.44 -12.18 13.38
N ASP A 103 -17.05 -11.16 14.00
CA ASP A 103 -17.33 -11.15 15.45
C ASP A 103 -18.47 -12.10 15.85
N THR A 104 -19.37 -12.38 14.91
CA THR A 104 -20.57 -13.20 15.14
C THR A 104 -20.48 -14.59 14.53
N ALA A 105 -19.41 -14.91 13.79
CA ALA A 105 -19.26 -16.18 13.11
C ALA A 105 -19.30 -17.35 14.13
N PRO A 106 -20.36 -18.18 14.15
CA PRO A 106 -20.47 -19.28 15.09
C PRO A 106 -19.56 -20.43 14.63
N LEU A 107 -18.28 -20.35 15.03
CA LEU A 107 -17.30 -21.40 14.71
C LEU A 107 -17.64 -22.74 15.39
N ASP A 108 -18.36 -22.72 16.52
CA ASP A 108 -18.73 -23.94 17.26
C ASP A 108 -19.69 -24.84 16.46
N GLU A 109 -20.60 -24.26 15.68
CA GLU A 109 -21.52 -25.04 14.83
C GLU A 109 -20.76 -25.70 13.68
N LEU A 110 -19.81 -24.98 13.07
CA LEU A 110 -18.94 -25.54 12.04
C LEU A 110 -18.03 -26.63 12.60
N LEU A 111 -17.55 -26.47 13.84
CA LEU A 111 -16.79 -27.50 14.53
C LEU A 111 -17.64 -28.76 14.72
N ALA A 112 -18.90 -28.62 15.15
CA ALA A 112 -19.81 -29.75 15.28
C ALA A 112 -20.04 -30.48 13.94
N ILE A 113 -20.15 -29.75 12.81
CA ILE A 113 -20.25 -30.34 11.48
C ILE A 113 -18.94 -31.07 11.11
N ALA A 114 -17.79 -30.48 11.38
CA ALA A 114 -16.48 -31.09 11.12
C ALA A 114 -16.24 -32.36 11.94
N GLU A 115 -16.65 -32.37 13.21
CA GLU A 115 -16.56 -33.54 14.10
C GLU A 115 -17.52 -34.67 13.71
N ALA A 116 -18.70 -34.33 13.15
CA ALA A 116 -19.68 -35.30 12.69
C ALA A 116 -19.34 -35.96 11.34
N ALA A 117 -18.34 -35.45 10.61
CA ALA A 117 -17.91 -36.01 9.34
C ALA A 117 -17.33 -37.44 9.51
N PRO A 118 -17.51 -38.35 8.53
CA PRO A 118 -17.05 -39.74 8.62
C PRO A 118 -15.51 -39.89 8.59
N GLY A 119 -14.78 -38.79 8.46
CA GLY A 119 -13.33 -38.67 8.55
C GLY A 119 -12.95 -37.25 8.97
N THR A 120 -11.65 -36.96 9.12
CA THR A 120 -11.20 -35.64 9.58
C THR A 120 -11.28 -34.60 8.45
N LEU A 121 -12.05 -33.54 8.67
CA LEU A 121 -12.09 -32.37 7.80
C LEU A 121 -10.90 -31.45 8.12
N ARG A 122 -9.96 -31.26 7.18
CA ARG A 122 -8.86 -30.30 7.36
C ARG A 122 -9.28 -28.96 6.76
N VAL A 123 -9.49 -27.94 7.57
CA VAL A 123 -10.02 -26.64 7.12
C VAL A 123 -8.91 -25.61 7.04
N VAL A 124 -8.95 -24.79 5.99
CA VAL A 124 -8.17 -23.57 5.84
C VAL A 124 -9.15 -22.42 5.62
N LEU A 125 -9.13 -21.43 6.51
CA LEU A 125 -9.98 -20.26 6.41
C LEU A 125 -9.31 -19.19 5.56
N GLU A 126 -9.99 -18.69 4.53
CA GLU A 126 -9.50 -17.62 3.68
C GLU A 126 -9.92 -16.25 4.23
N ILE A 127 -8.94 -15.37 4.40
CA ILE A 127 -9.11 -13.99 4.84
C ILE A 127 -8.88 -13.08 3.65
N THR A 128 -9.89 -12.28 3.32
CA THR A 128 -9.79 -11.27 2.25
C THR A 128 -9.16 -9.98 2.75
N GLU A 129 -8.53 -9.22 1.85
CA GLU A 129 -7.91 -7.91 2.16
C GLU A 129 -8.89 -6.92 2.81
N ARG A 130 -10.18 -6.99 2.44
CA ARG A 130 -11.24 -6.11 2.95
C ARG A 130 -11.42 -6.25 4.47
N ALA A 131 -11.13 -7.41 5.04
CA ALA A 131 -11.16 -7.63 6.49
C ALA A 131 -10.08 -6.84 7.23
N LEU A 132 -8.92 -6.66 6.61
CA LEU A 132 -7.75 -6.07 7.23
C LEU A 132 -7.99 -4.61 7.60
N ALA A 133 -8.54 -3.85 6.66
CA ALA A 133 -8.82 -2.43 6.84
C ALA A 133 -10.03 -2.19 7.74
N ALA A 134 -11.12 -2.94 7.54
CA ALA A 134 -12.40 -2.62 8.15
C ALA A 134 -12.41 -2.94 9.66
N ARG A 135 -11.97 -4.15 10.06
CA ARG A 135 -12.20 -4.68 11.41
C ARG A 135 -11.01 -5.51 11.93
N PRO A 136 -9.81 -4.92 12.05
CA PRO A 136 -8.59 -5.68 12.34
C PRO A 136 -8.57 -6.36 13.71
N ALA A 137 -9.17 -5.75 14.75
CA ALA A 137 -9.25 -6.35 16.08
C ALA A 137 -10.05 -7.66 16.09
N GLU A 138 -11.19 -7.68 15.41
CA GLU A 138 -12.08 -8.84 15.29
C GLU A 138 -11.47 -9.94 14.44
N LEU A 139 -10.78 -9.54 13.36
CA LEU A 139 -10.02 -10.46 12.55
C LEU A 139 -8.96 -11.20 13.38
N LEU A 140 -8.19 -10.49 14.19
CA LEU A 140 -7.17 -11.11 15.04
C LEU A 140 -7.77 -12.06 16.09
N ARG A 141 -8.95 -11.72 16.66
CA ARG A 141 -9.68 -12.61 17.56
C ARG A 141 -10.17 -13.87 16.84
N THR A 142 -10.70 -13.72 15.64
CA THR A 142 -11.17 -14.83 14.81
C THR A 142 -10.01 -15.75 14.44
N VAL A 143 -8.88 -15.19 14.01
CA VAL A 143 -7.66 -15.96 13.69
C VAL A 143 -7.17 -16.75 14.89
N ALA A 144 -7.14 -16.14 16.09
CA ALA A 144 -6.74 -16.86 17.30
C ALA A 144 -7.67 -18.05 17.57
N ARG A 145 -8.99 -17.84 17.52
CA ARG A 145 -9.97 -18.91 17.71
C ARG A 145 -9.86 -20.02 16.65
N VAL A 146 -9.65 -19.68 15.39
CA VAL A 146 -9.45 -20.65 14.30
C VAL A 146 -8.20 -21.51 14.52
N ARG A 147 -7.12 -20.90 15.04
CA ARG A 147 -5.89 -21.63 15.39
C ARG A 147 -6.07 -22.55 16.60
N GLU A 148 -6.84 -22.13 17.61
CA GLU A 148 -7.19 -22.98 18.75
C GLU A 148 -7.94 -24.25 18.30
N LEU A 149 -8.74 -24.16 17.24
CA LEU A 149 -9.41 -25.30 16.60
C LEU A 149 -8.47 -26.19 15.75
N GLY A 150 -7.21 -25.78 15.56
CA GLY A 150 -6.24 -26.48 14.74
C GLY A 150 -6.46 -26.32 13.23
N TRP A 151 -7.21 -25.32 12.80
CA TRP A 151 -7.45 -25.00 11.39
C TRP A 151 -6.37 -24.05 10.86
N GLY A 152 -6.14 -24.11 9.54
CA GLY A 152 -5.17 -23.23 8.86
C GLY A 152 -5.77 -21.88 8.50
N ILE A 153 -4.90 -20.91 8.24
CA ILE A 153 -5.26 -19.59 7.72
C ILE A 153 -4.64 -19.38 6.35
N ALA A 154 -5.44 -18.94 5.39
CA ALA A 154 -4.98 -18.44 4.10
C ALA A 154 -5.24 -16.92 4.02
N LEU A 155 -4.28 -16.19 3.45
CA LEU A 155 -4.45 -14.78 3.12
C LEU A 155 -4.67 -14.66 1.62
N ASP A 156 -5.81 -14.06 1.24
CA ASP A 156 -6.24 -13.94 -0.15
C ASP A 156 -5.83 -12.63 -0.83
N ASP A 157 -5.85 -12.60 -2.17
CA ASP A 157 -5.59 -11.43 -3.01
C ASP A 157 -4.26 -10.70 -2.70
N VAL A 158 -3.20 -11.43 -2.31
CA VAL A 158 -1.92 -10.79 -2.00
C VAL A 158 -1.32 -10.19 -3.27
N GLY A 159 -1.09 -8.88 -3.22
CA GLY A 159 -0.59 -8.07 -4.33
C GLY A 159 -1.64 -7.20 -5.01
N ALA A 160 -2.92 -7.38 -4.66
CA ALA A 160 -4.00 -6.46 -5.03
C ALA A 160 -3.96 -5.18 -4.20
N ASP A 161 -3.84 -5.33 -2.88
CA ASP A 161 -3.71 -4.25 -1.90
C ASP A 161 -2.40 -4.40 -1.09
N PRO A 162 -1.59 -3.34 -0.94
CA PRO A 162 -0.39 -3.34 -0.08
C PRO A 162 -0.64 -3.75 1.38
N MET A 163 -1.85 -3.51 1.91
CA MET A 163 -2.24 -3.83 3.28
C MET A 163 -2.17 -5.34 3.58
N SER A 164 -2.43 -6.17 2.58
CA SER A 164 -2.30 -7.64 2.69
C SER A 164 -0.88 -8.04 3.10
N LEU A 165 0.15 -7.40 2.51
CA LEU A 165 1.55 -7.64 2.89
C LEU A 165 1.86 -7.14 4.30
N ALA A 166 1.29 -5.99 4.68
CA ALA A 166 1.53 -5.37 5.98
C ALA A 166 1.01 -6.25 7.14
N PHE A 167 -0.13 -6.93 6.95
CA PHE A 167 -0.75 -7.76 7.98
C PHE A 167 -0.22 -9.20 8.06
N MET A 168 0.58 -9.69 7.10
CA MET A 168 1.13 -11.06 7.14
C MET A 168 1.80 -11.43 8.47
N PRO A 169 2.64 -10.58 9.11
CA PRO A 169 3.25 -10.92 10.40
C PRO A 169 2.23 -11.11 11.53
N LEU A 170 1.08 -10.43 11.46
CA LEU A 170 0.03 -10.47 12.48
C LEU A 170 -0.90 -11.67 12.31
N LEU A 171 -1.31 -11.98 11.08
CA LEU A 171 -2.23 -13.10 10.79
C LEU A 171 -1.51 -14.46 10.78
N ARG A 172 -0.21 -14.43 10.47
CA ARG A 172 0.66 -15.59 10.30
C ARG A 172 0.11 -16.64 9.30
N PRO A 173 -0.32 -16.27 8.07
CA PRO A 173 -0.98 -17.22 7.17
C PRO A 173 -0.13 -18.46 6.90
N ASP A 174 -0.77 -19.63 6.92
CA ASP A 174 -0.18 -20.91 6.53
C ASP A 174 -0.13 -21.04 4.99
N VAL A 175 -1.01 -20.33 4.29
CA VAL A 175 -1.05 -20.23 2.83
C VAL A 175 -1.17 -18.77 2.41
N VAL A 176 -0.30 -18.32 1.51
CA VAL A 176 -0.34 -16.99 0.90
C VAL A 176 -0.82 -17.12 -0.53
N LYS A 177 -2.04 -16.65 -0.84
CA LYS A 177 -2.63 -16.70 -2.18
C LYS A 177 -2.26 -15.43 -2.95
N LEU A 178 -1.59 -15.60 -4.10
CA LEU A 178 -1.18 -14.53 -4.99
C LEU A 178 -2.31 -14.21 -5.96
N ASP A 179 -2.67 -12.93 -6.06
CA ASP A 179 -3.68 -12.42 -7.00
C ASP A 179 -3.32 -12.82 -8.45
N LEU A 180 -4.33 -13.21 -9.23
CA LEU A 180 -4.16 -13.70 -10.61
C LEU A 180 -3.38 -12.73 -11.50
N ARG A 181 -3.49 -11.40 -11.28
CA ARG A 181 -2.80 -10.38 -12.08
C ARG A 181 -1.29 -10.53 -11.97
N LEU A 182 -0.78 -10.93 -10.81
CA LEU A 182 0.66 -11.19 -10.64
C LEU A 182 1.16 -12.32 -11.54
N VAL A 183 0.29 -13.29 -11.83
CA VAL A 183 0.58 -14.46 -12.66
C VAL A 183 0.36 -14.16 -14.15
N GLN A 184 -0.70 -13.42 -14.48
CA GLN A 184 -1.14 -13.21 -15.86
C GLN A 184 -0.54 -11.97 -16.54
N GLU A 185 -0.26 -10.90 -15.78
CA GLU A 185 0.25 -9.64 -16.30
C GLU A 185 1.79 -9.61 -16.43
N ARG A 186 2.32 -8.53 -17.02
CA ARG A 186 3.78 -8.37 -17.20
C ARG A 186 4.46 -7.93 -15.89
N PRO A 187 5.58 -8.57 -15.48
CA PRO A 187 6.32 -8.19 -14.28
C PRO A 187 6.78 -6.73 -14.28
N GLY A 188 6.59 -6.03 -13.17
CA GLY A 188 7.06 -4.66 -12.92
C GLY A 188 7.68 -4.49 -11.52
N PRO A 189 8.18 -3.29 -11.18
CA PRO A 189 8.84 -3.04 -9.89
C PRO A 189 7.98 -3.37 -8.66
N ALA A 190 6.68 -3.11 -8.72
CA ALA A 190 5.74 -3.44 -7.64
C ALA A 190 5.63 -4.96 -7.41
N ILE A 191 5.58 -5.75 -8.49
CA ILE A 191 5.54 -7.21 -8.44
C ILE A 191 6.80 -7.75 -7.75
N ALA A 192 7.98 -7.20 -8.06
CA ALA A 192 9.23 -7.61 -7.42
C ALA A 192 9.24 -7.35 -5.90
N GLN A 193 8.65 -6.24 -5.44
CA GLN A 193 8.52 -5.95 -4.02
C GLN A 193 7.59 -6.95 -3.31
N ILE A 194 6.43 -7.23 -3.91
CA ILE A 194 5.47 -8.24 -3.40
C ILE A 194 6.16 -9.60 -3.31
N MET A 195 6.85 -10.02 -4.37
CA MET A 195 7.60 -11.28 -4.39
C MET A 195 8.64 -11.36 -3.28
N ASN A 196 9.44 -10.31 -3.10
CA ASN A 196 10.48 -10.30 -2.07
C ASN A 196 9.87 -10.44 -0.66
N ALA A 197 8.75 -9.75 -0.41
CA ALA A 197 8.03 -9.83 0.86
C ALA A 197 7.43 -11.22 1.10
N VAL A 198 6.73 -11.79 0.11
CA VAL A 198 6.09 -13.10 0.19
C VAL A 198 7.14 -14.21 0.35
N ASN A 199 8.21 -14.19 -0.45
CA ASN A 199 9.26 -15.20 -0.39
C ASN A 199 10.04 -15.14 0.93
N ALA A 200 10.36 -13.94 1.42
CA ALA A 200 11.00 -13.78 2.73
C ALA A 200 10.09 -14.32 3.85
N TYR A 201 8.79 -14.06 3.78
CA TYR A 201 7.81 -14.59 4.72
C TYR A 201 7.74 -16.12 4.67
N ALA A 202 7.52 -16.69 3.48
CA ALA A 202 7.42 -18.13 3.26
C ALA A 202 8.68 -18.87 3.71
N GLN A 203 9.87 -18.32 3.45
CA GLN A 203 11.13 -18.91 3.91
C GLN A 203 11.27 -18.88 5.44
N ALA A 204 10.80 -17.82 6.10
CA ALA A 204 10.90 -17.67 7.54
C ALA A 204 9.89 -18.54 8.30
N THR A 205 8.69 -18.75 7.75
CA THR A 205 7.58 -19.42 8.44
C THR A 205 7.30 -20.83 7.93
N GLY A 206 7.73 -21.16 6.71
CA GLY A 206 7.34 -22.39 6.02
C GLY A 206 5.95 -22.33 5.37
N ALA A 207 5.33 -21.15 5.30
CA ALA A 207 4.04 -20.97 4.64
C ALA A 207 4.09 -21.36 3.16
N ALA A 208 3.02 -22.00 2.66
CA ALA A 208 2.91 -22.35 1.26
C ALA A 208 2.48 -21.12 0.44
N VAL A 209 3.07 -20.94 -0.74
CA VAL A 209 2.65 -19.89 -1.68
C VAL A 209 1.76 -20.52 -2.74
N LEU A 210 0.54 -20.01 -2.87
CA LEU A 210 -0.48 -20.45 -3.83
C LEU A 210 -0.65 -19.40 -4.91
N ALA A 211 -0.55 -19.79 -6.17
CA ALA A 211 -0.81 -18.90 -7.30
C ALA A 211 -2.17 -19.17 -7.94
N GLU A 212 -2.97 -18.13 -8.13
CA GLU A 212 -4.29 -18.21 -8.77
C GLU A 212 -4.26 -17.87 -10.26
N GLY A 213 -5.35 -18.19 -10.97
CA GLY A 213 -5.52 -17.83 -12.38
C GLY A 213 -4.59 -18.59 -13.35
N ILE A 214 -4.15 -19.79 -13.00
CA ILE A 214 -3.30 -20.61 -13.88
C ILE A 214 -4.17 -21.30 -14.95
N GLU A 215 -4.07 -20.81 -16.19
CA GLU A 215 -4.90 -21.26 -17.31
C GLU A 215 -4.09 -21.94 -18.41
N ASP A 216 -2.81 -21.59 -18.55
CA ASP A 216 -1.91 -22.13 -19.55
C ASP A 216 -0.50 -22.41 -18.96
N ASP A 217 0.37 -23.03 -19.76
CA ASP A 217 1.74 -23.37 -19.36
C ASP A 217 2.61 -22.13 -19.07
N ARG A 218 2.28 -20.98 -19.65
CA ARG A 218 2.99 -19.71 -19.40
C ARG A 218 2.66 -19.19 -18.01
N HIS A 219 1.38 -19.21 -17.62
CA HIS A 219 0.93 -18.87 -16.26
C HIS A 219 1.57 -19.81 -15.24
N LEU A 220 1.63 -21.12 -15.54
CA LEU A 220 2.29 -22.10 -14.67
C LEU A 220 3.79 -21.79 -14.50
N ALA A 221 4.49 -21.48 -15.58
CA ALA A 221 5.91 -21.11 -15.51
C ALA A 221 6.12 -19.82 -14.69
N MET A 222 5.24 -18.83 -14.86
CA MET A 222 5.27 -17.60 -14.06
C MET A 222 5.02 -17.90 -12.58
N ALA A 223 3.96 -18.63 -12.24
CA ALA A 223 3.63 -19.02 -10.87
C ALA A 223 4.83 -19.69 -10.15
N LYS A 224 5.50 -20.64 -10.81
CA LYS A 224 6.73 -21.25 -10.28
C LYS A 224 7.87 -20.25 -10.10
N ALA A 225 8.06 -19.34 -11.07
CA ALA A 225 9.07 -18.29 -10.97
C ALA A 225 8.77 -17.28 -9.83
N LEU A 226 7.49 -17.08 -9.49
CA LEU A 226 7.06 -16.26 -8.36
C LEU A 226 7.38 -16.92 -7.00
N GLY A 227 7.70 -18.22 -6.98
CA GLY A 227 7.94 -19.00 -5.76
C GLY A 227 6.73 -19.83 -5.31
N ALA A 228 5.67 -19.91 -6.11
CA ALA A 228 4.49 -20.69 -5.78
C ALA A 228 4.79 -22.20 -5.75
N THR A 229 4.39 -22.85 -4.68
CA THR A 229 4.43 -24.32 -4.52
C THR A 229 3.08 -24.96 -4.82
N LEU A 230 2.00 -24.19 -4.63
CA LEU A 230 0.63 -24.56 -4.91
C LEU A 230 0.06 -23.71 -6.03
N GLY A 231 -0.96 -24.20 -6.72
CA GLY A 231 -1.69 -23.38 -7.66
C GLY A 231 -3.10 -23.83 -7.95
N GLN A 232 -3.86 -22.90 -8.48
CA GLN A 232 -5.27 -23.04 -8.81
C GLN A 232 -5.57 -22.33 -10.13
N GLY A 233 -6.46 -22.92 -10.93
CA GLY A 233 -6.90 -22.35 -12.19
C GLY A 233 -7.46 -23.39 -13.14
N TRP A 234 -7.95 -22.93 -14.30
CA TRP A 234 -8.65 -23.79 -15.25
C TRP A 234 -7.77 -24.87 -15.89
N LEU A 235 -6.44 -24.70 -15.86
CA LEU A 235 -5.49 -25.74 -16.26
C LEU A 235 -5.64 -27.02 -15.40
N PHE A 236 -6.03 -26.86 -14.14
CA PHE A 236 -6.14 -27.97 -13.19
C PHE A 236 -7.57 -28.46 -12.99
N GLY A 237 -8.54 -27.57 -13.11
CA GLY A 237 -9.95 -27.92 -13.04
C GLY A 237 -10.83 -26.70 -12.86
N ARG A 238 -12.02 -26.74 -13.46
CA ARG A 238 -13.04 -25.73 -13.22
C ARG A 238 -13.81 -26.03 -11.93
N PRO A 239 -14.37 -25.01 -11.27
CA PRO A 239 -15.29 -25.22 -10.15
C PRO A 239 -16.42 -26.17 -10.54
N SER A 240 -16.66 -27.20 -9.72
CA SER A 240 -17.66 -28.23 -10.02
C SER A 240 -18.36 -28.72 -8.76
N ALA A 241 -19.63 -29.12 -8.88
CA ALA A 241 -20.41 -29.59 -7.72
C ALA A 241 -19.88 -30.90 -7.13
N VAL A 242 -19.27 -31.73 -7.97
CA VAL A 242 -18.62 -32.97 -7.55
C VAL A 242 -17.11 -32.77 -7.72
N PRO A 243 -16.33 -32.66 -6.63
CA PRO A 243 -14.87 -32.52 -6.64
C PRO A 243 -14.20 -33.81 -7.16
N GLY A 244 -14.40 -34.12 -8.43
CA GLY A 244 -13.76 -35.22 -9.13
C GLY A 244 -12.54 -34.70 -9.87
N THR A 245 -11.38 -35.28 -9.60
CA THR A 245 -10.18 -35.05 -10.40
C THR A 245 -9.60 -36.39 -10.85
N ASP A 246 -8.99 -36.41 -12.02
CA ASP A 246 -8.19 -37.52 -12.54
C ASP A 246 -6.80 -37.60 -11.88
N ARG A 247 -6.51 -36.64 -10.98
CA ARG A 247 -5.21 -36.45 -10.36
C ARG A 247 -5.09 -37.19 -9.03
N PRO A 248 -3.89 -37.69 -8.69
CA PRO A 248 -3.64 -38.32 -7.40
C PRO A 248 -3.79 -37.32 -6.24
N ALA A 249 -4.36 -37.78 -5.13
CA ALA A 249 -4.48 -36.96 -3.92
C ALA A 249 -3.12 -36.79 -3.22
N GLY A 250 -2.80 -35.57 -2.80
CA GLY A 250 -1.67 -35.21 -1.93
C GLY A 250 -2.15 -34.77 -0.56
N ALA A 251 -1.30 -34.04 0.18
CA ALA A 251 -1.64 -33.47 1.48
C ALA A 251 -1.04 -32.07 1.59
N LEU A 252 -1.82 -31.14 2.12
CA LEU A 252 -1.29 -29.84 2.54
C LEU A 252 -0.43 -30.02 3.81
N PRO A 253 0.69 -29.28 3.96
CA PRO A 253 1.41 -29.20 5.22
C PRO A 253 0.46 -28.87 6.38
N PRO A 254 0.68 -29.44 7.58
CA PRO A 254 -0.11 -29.07 8.74
C PRO A 254 0.09 -27.58 9.06
N PRO A 255 -0.93 -26.89 9.60
CA PRO A 255 -0.80 -25.51 10.03
C PRO A 255 0.27 -25.38 11.10
N THR A 256 0.94 -24.23 11.11
CA THR A 256 2.01 -23.96 12.07
C THR A 256 1.40 -23.83 13.46
N PRO A 257 1.83 -24.63 14.46
CA PRO A 257 1.31 -24.49 15.81
C PRO A 257 1.62 -23.10 16.36
N GLU A 258 0.71 -22.55 17.17
CA GLU A 258 1.04 -21.35 17.92
C GLU A 258 2.24 -21.66 18.83
N SER A 259 3.27 -20.82 18.74
CA SER A 259 4.35 -20.79 19.72
C SER A 259 3.69 -20.52 21.08
N GLY A 260 3.60 -21.54 21.93
CA GLY A 260 2.88 -21.47 23.19
C GLY A 260 3.49 -20.42 24.12
N ASP A 261 2.94 -19.21 24.10
CA ASP A 261 2.95 -18.22 25.19
C ASP A 261 1.91 -17.10 24.93
N GLY A 262 0.84 -17.43 24.18
CA GLY A 262 -0.22 -16.51 23.78
C GLY A 262 -1.32 -16.28 24.83
N SER A 263 -1.10 -16.62 26.10
CA SER A 263 -2.02 -16.17 27.16
C SER A 263 -1.89 -14.66 27.27
N SER A 264 -2.91 -13.94 26.76
CA SER A 264 -3.17 -12.51 26.91
C SER A 264 -2.27 -11.82 27.93
N GLN A 265 -1.11 -11.34 27.50
CA GLN A 265 -0.43 -10.33 28.29
C GLN A 265 -1.20 -9.05 28.06
N ASP A 266 -1.76 -8.53 29.16
CA ASP A 266 -2.82 -7.52 29.11
C ASP A 266 -2.36 -6.22 28.42
N SER A 267 -1.06 -6.02 28.19
CA SER A 267 -0.49 -4.84 27.54
C SER A 267 0.74 -5.13 26.67
N PRO A 268 1.09 -4.25 25.72
CA PRO A 268 2.32 -4.33 24.92
C PRO A 268 3.59 -4.41 25.76
N PHE A 269 3.72 -3.62 26.83
CA PHE A 269 4.89 -3.71 27.72
C PHE A 269 4.97 -5.08 28.41
N GLY A 270 3.81 -5.69 28.68
CA GLY A 270 3.70 -7.06 29.18
C GLY A 270 4.43 -8.08 28.29
N CYS A 271 4.40 -7.88 26.95
CA CYS A 271 5.01 -8.73 25.90
C CYS A 271 6.51 -8.94 26.02
N LEU A 272 7.21 -8.20 26.88
CA LEU A 272 8.64 -8.35 27.08
C LEU A 272 8.96 -9.69 27.80
N PRO A 273 9.89 -10.50 27.28
CA PRO A 273 10.33 -11.72 27.94
C PRO A 273 10.79 -11.47 29.38
N THR A 274 10.53 -12.43 30.27
CA THR A 274 10.97 -12.34 31.66
C THR A 274 12.50 -12.21 31.73
N GLY A 275 12.99 -11.18 32.43
CA GLY A 275 14.43 -10.90 32.55
C GLY A 275 14.99 -9.95 31.48
N THR A 276 14.15 -9.39 30.60
CA THR A 276 14.56 -8.34 29.66
C THR A 276 15.16 -7.15 30.41
N PRO A 277 16.37 -6.66 30.05
CA PRO A 277 16.99 -5.53 30.72
C PRO A 277 16.25 -4.23 30.39
N LEU A 278 15.58 -3.67 31.39
CA LEU A 278 14.85 -2.41 31.28
C LEU A 278 15.75 -1.20 31.52
N ARG A 279 15.47 -0.10 30.81
CA ARG A 279 16.18 1.17 30.97
C ARG A 279 15.23 2.23 31.51
N ARG A 280 15.78 3.22 32.22
CA ARG A 280 15.02 4.39 32.66
C ARG A 280 15.39 5.60 31.82
N ALA A 281 14.39 6.36 31.40
CA ALA A 281 14.58 7.56 30.60
C ALA A 281 13.45 8.57 30.80
N PRO A 282 13.72 9.88 30.61
CA PRO A 282 12.68 10.89 30.58
C PRO A 282 11.82 10.76 29.31
N LYS A 283 10.57 11.21 29.40
CA LYS A 283 9.60 11.25 28.28
C LYS A 283 10.17 11.92 27.02
N SER A 284 10.98 12.97 27.18
CA SER A 284 11.65 13.66 26.07
C SER A 284 12.48 12.73 25.19
N LEU A 285 13.20 11.75 25.77
CA LEU A 285 13.95 10.77 25.01
C LEU A 285 13.02 9.80 24.27
N LEU A 286 11.95 9.32 24.92
CA LEU A 286 10.98 8.43 24.29
C LEU A 286 10.31 9.06 23.07
N ILE A 287 10.02 10.37 23.12
CA ILE A 287 9.49 11.11 21.99
C ILE A 287 10.45 11.08 20.79
N GLU A 288 11.76 11.29 21.03
CA GLU A 288 12.76 11.25 19.96
C GLU A 288 12.98 9.84 19.39
N LEU A 289 12.96 8.82 20.26
CA LEU A 289 12.98 7.42 19.83
C LEU A 289 11.74 7.07 18.99
N SER A 290 10.56 7.50 19.42
CA SER A 290 9.30 7.32 18.69
C SER A 290 9.37 7.95 17.30
N LYS A 291 9.81 9.22 17.21
CA LYS A 291 10.01 9.92 15.93
C LYS A 291 10.98 9.19 15.00
N GLN A 292 12.03 8.58 15.55
CA GLN A 292 12.99 7.82 14.74
C GLN A 292 12.35 6.55 14.16
N LEU A 293 11.54 5.83 14.94
CA LEU A 293 10.80 4.66 14.46
C LEU A 293 9.77 5.04 13.40
N GLU A 294 9.05 6.15 13.59
CA GLU A 294 8.12 6.67 12.58
C GLU A 294 8.83 7.04 11.27
N ARG A 295 10.03 7.67 11.34
CA ARG A 295 10.85 7.93 10.13
C ARG A 295 11.32 6.66 9.43
N GLU A 296 11.53 5.58 10.18
CA GLU A 296 11.85 4.27 9.61
C GLU A 296 10.62 3.68 8.90
N ALA A 297 9.44 3.76 9.52
CA ALA A 297 8.19 3.32 8.90
C ALA A 297 7.93 4.01 7.56
N MET A 298 8.16 5.33 7.47
CA MET A 298 8.05 6.09 6.22
C MET A 298 8.97 5.60 5.10
N ARG A 299 10.11 4.99 5.45
CA ARG A 299 11.06 4.42 4.48
C ARG A 299 10.64 3.03 4.03
N LEU A 300 9.96 2.26 4.88
CA LEU A 300 9.43 0.93 4.58
C LEU A 300 8.17 1.00 3.68
N GLY A 301 7.43 2.10 3.75
CA GLY A 301 6.32 2.40 2.85
C GLY A 301 5.06 1.57 3.15
N GLU A 302 4.27 1.31 2.11
CA GLU A 302 2.92 0.71 2.20
C GLU A 302 2.90 -0.74 2.75
N THR A 303 4.06 -1.38 2.86
CA THR A 303 4.18 -2.76 3.41
C THR A 303 4.33 -2.81 4.93
N CYS A 304 4.22 -1.67 5.62
CA CYS A 304 4.37 -1.63 7.08
C CYS A 304 3.09 -1.25 7.84
N VAL A 305 2.98 -1.82 9.04
CA VAL A 305 2.00 -1.49 10.07
C VAL A 305 2.68 -0.66 11.15
N VAL A 306 2.03 0.42 11.57
CA VAL A 306 2.45 1.26 12.70
C VAL A 306 1.35 1.29 13.75
N ALA A 307 1.68 0.88 14.97
CA ALA A 307 0.75 0.91 16.10
C ALA A 307 1.36 1.67 17.27
N ALA A 308 0.65 2.66 17.81
CA ALA A 308 1.17 3.51 18.87
C ALA A 308 0.15 3.84 19.96
N THR A 309 0.66 4.15 21.15
CA THR A 309 -0.13 4.60 22.31
C THR A 309 0.35 5.97 22.79
N PHE A 310 -0.61 6.83 23.15
CA PHE A 310 -0.35 8.23 23.54
C PHE A 310 -0.76 8.54 24.98
N GLN A 311 -1.11 7.52 25.78
CA GLN A 311 -1.73 7.62 27.11
C GLN A 311 -3.09 8.34 27.08
N GLU A 312 -3.12 9.63 26.72
CA GLU A 312 -4.29 10.51 26.71
C GLU A 312 -4.32 11.43 25.48
N ALA A 313 -5.52 11.80 25.02
CA ALA A 313 -5.72 12.62 23.82
C ALA A 313 -4.99 13.97 23.83
N ARG A 314 -4.75 14.57 25.01
CA ARG A 314 -3.97 15.82 25.14
C ARG A 314 -2.53 15.70 24.64
N HIS A 315 -1.98 14.48 24.60
CA HIS A 315 -0.64 14.21 24.08
C HIS A 315 -0.62 14.03 22.56
N PHE A 316 -1.79 13.93 21.91
CA PHE A 316 -1.94 13.95 20.45
C PHE A 316 -1.98 15.38 19.92
N THR A 317 -0.84 16.06 20.00
CA THR A 317 -0.66 17.48 19.65
C THR A 317 -0.84 17.75 18.15
N PRO A 318 -1.04 19.02 17.72
CA PRO A 318 -1.08 19.37 16.28
C PRO A 318 0.15 18.92 15.49
N SER A 319 1.34 18.96 16.09
CA SER A 319 2.56 18.43 15.48
C SER A 319 2.55 16.90 15.32
N THR A 320 1.90 16.18 16.23
CA THR A 320 1.70 14.74 16.13
C THR A 320 0.66 14.39 15.07
N ILE A 321 -0.44 15.15 14.99
CA ILE A 321 -1.44 15.03 13.93
C ILE A 321 -0.79 15.13 12.54
N GLN A 322 0.09 16.12 12.33
CA GLN A 322 0.78 16.26 11.03
C GLN A 322 1.66 15.04 10.72
N ARG A 323 2.48 14.58 11.66
CA ARG A 323 3.33 13.39 11.47
C ARG A 323 2.50 12.14 11.16
N TYR A 324 1.38 11.95 11.86
CA TYR A 324 0.54 10.77 11.67
C TYR A 324 -0.28 10.84 10.37
N ARG A 325 -0.60 12.04 9.88
CA ARG A 325 -1.13 12.21 8.52
C ARG A 325 -0.13 11.72 7.47
N ASP A 326 1.12 12.14 7.59
CA ASP A 326 2.17 11.70 6.67
C ASP A 326 2.35 10.17 6.74
N LEU A 327 2.15 9.56 7.92
CA LEU A 327 2.28 8.10 8.10
C LEU A 327 1.15 7.38 7.39
N VAL A 328 -0.10 7.85 7.57
CA VAL A 328 -1.27 7.28 6.90
C VAL A 328 -1.15 7.35 5.38
N GLU A 329 -0.59 8.44 4.84
CA GLU A 329 -0.40 8.60 3.40
C GLU A 329 0.70 7.72 2.79
N ARG A 330 1.59 7.14 3.63
CA ARG A 330 2.81 6.44 3.17
C ARG A 330 2.96 5.00 3.64
N THR A 331 2.15 4.57 4.60
CA THR A 331 2.26 3.24 5.22
C THR A 331 0.96 2.46 5.03
N GLY A 332 1.01 1.14 5.20
CA GLY A 332 -0.14 0.28 4.91
C GLY A 332 -1.25 0.41 5.95
N PHE A 333 -0.89 0.49 7.23
CA PHE A 333 -1.87 0.67 8.31
C PHE A 333 -1.27 1.42 9.48
N VAL A 334 -2.01 2.39 10.02
CA VAL A 334 -1.61 3.16 11.19
C VAL A 334 -2.73 3.14 12.22
N CYS A 335 -2.39 2.85 13.47
CA CYS A 335 -3.30 3.08 14.59
C CYS A 335 -2.66 3.84 15.75
N ALA A 336 -3.48 4.66 16.41
CA ALA A 336 -3.12 5.44 17.58
C ALA A 336 -4.18 5.28 18.68
N LEU A 337 -3.75 4.84 19.86
CA LEU A 337 -4.63 4.59 21.00
C LEU A 337 -4.35 5.54 22.16
N GLY A 338 -5.39 5.85 22.92
CA GLY A 338 -5.28 6.69 24.12
C GLY A 338 -6.63 6.97 24.74
N GLU A 339 -6.64 7.36 26.01
CA GLU A 339 -7.84 7.81 26.69
C GLU A 339 -8.37 9.09 26.03
N GLY A 340 -9.66 9.12 25.71
CA GLY A 340 -10.30 10.26 25.05
C GLY A 340 -9.94 10.46 23.57
N LEU A 341 -9.13 9.59 22.95
CA LEU A 341 -8.92 9.64 21.50
C LEU A 341 -10.16 9.09 20.76
N PRO A 342 -10.61 9.74 19.68
CA PRO A 342 -11.73 9.25 18.88
C PRO A 342 -11.32 7.98 18.11
N VAL A 343 -12.34 7.26 17.60
CA VAL A 343 -12.17 6.04 16.78
C VAL A 343 -11.40 6.32 15.48
N GLU A 344 -11.49 7.55 14.97
CA GLU A 344 -10.70 8.03 13.84
C GLU A 344 -10.17 9.43 14.18
N PRO A 345 -8.95 9.54 14.75
CA PRO A 345 -8.38 10.84 15.13
C PRO A 345 -8.05 11.74 13.94
N LEU A 346 -7.79 11.16 12.77
CA LEU A 346 -7.69 11.83 11.48
C LEU A 346 -8.05 10.83 10.38
N PRO A 347 -8.48 11.27 9.18
CA PRO A 347 -8.88 10.37 8.10
C PRO A 347 -7.84 9.30 7.80
N GLY A 348 -8.22 8.03 7.92
CA GLY A 348 -7.34 6.87 7.69
C GLY A 348 -6.47 6.44 8.90
N LEU A 349 -6.42 7.22 9.99
CA LEU A 349 -5.80 6.79 11.25
C LEU A 349 -6.81 6.08 12.13
N ARG A 350 -6.54 4.82 12.47
CA ARG A 350 -7.46 4.03 13.29
C ARG A 350 -7.17 4.21 14.77
N GLY A 351 -8.21 4.35 15.57
CA GLY A 351 -8.10 4.53 17.01
C GLY A 351 -9.15 3.74 17.77
N ALA A 352 -9.09 3.88 19.09
CA ALA A 352 -10.14 3.46 20.00
C ALA A 352 -9.99 4.22 21.31
N HIS A 353 -11.12 4.40 22.00
CA HIS A 353 -11.14 4.95 23.34
C HIS A 353 -10.65 3.89 24.34
N LEU A 354 -9.51 4.13 24.98
CA LEU A 354 -9.04 3.26 26.07
C LEU A 354 -9.86 3.50 27.34
N SER A 355 -10.33 2.42 27.97
CA SER A 355 -10.96 2.49 29.29
C SER A 355 -9.95 3.04 30.33
N PRO A 356 -10.39 3.81 31.35
CA PRO A 356 -9.51 4.27 32.41
C PRO A 356 -8.78 3.16 33.17
N ALA A 357 -9.30 1.92 33.12
CA ALA A 357 -8.73 0.72 33.73
C ALA A 357 -7.92 -0.14 32.75
N ASP A 358 -7.81 0.23 31.47
CA ASP A 358 -7.00 -0.51 30.50
C ASP A 358 -5.52 -0.33 30.83
N PRO A 359 -4.74 -1.41 31.00
CA PRO A 359 -3.32 -1.32 31.38
C PRO A 359 -2.48 -0.55 30.35
N VAL A 360 -2.89 -0.52 29.08
CA VAL A 360 -2.21 0.22 28.00
C VAL A 360 -2.24 1.74 28.22
N ARG A 361 -3.19 2.25 29.02
CA ARG A 361 -3.27 3.68 29.37
C ARG A 361 -1.99 4.20 30.04
N GLY A 362 -1.33 3.35 30.83
CA GLY A 362 -0.09 3.67 31.54
C GLY A 362 1.17 3.56 30.69
N GLU A 363 1.04 3.24 29.41
CA GLU A 363 2.15 2.87 28.53
C GLU A 363 2.37 3.89 27.40
N TRP A 364 3.59 3.90 26.88
CA TRP A 364 4.02 4.66 25.71
C TRP A 364 4.72 3.71 24.77
N ASP A 365 3.96 3.20 23.81
CA ASP A 365 4.38 2.14 22.91
C ASP A 365 4.36 2.63 21.48
N VAL A 366 5.37 2.22 20.71
CA VAL A 366 5.42 2.42 19.26
C VAL A 366 5.96 1.15 18.65
N VAL A 367 5.15 0.50 17.83
CA VAL A 367 5.48 -0.74 17.15
C VAL A 367 5.44 -0.50 15.64
N VAL A 368 6.48 -0.92 14.94
CA VAL A 368 6.56 -0.91 13.48
C VAL A 368 6.82 -2.32 13.00
N LEU A 369 5.93 -2.85 12.17
CA LEU A 369 6.02 -4.18 11.57
C LEU A 369 6.05 -4.08 10.05
N ALA A 370 6.97 -4.79 9.43
CA ALA A 370 7.05 -5.04 8.01
C ALA A 370 7.60 -6.46 7.78
N PRO A 371 7.45 -7.06 6.58
CA PRO A 371 7.93 -8.41 6.30
C PRO A 371 9.42 -8.64 6.65
N HIS A 372 10.26 -7.62 6.47
CA HIS A 372 11.72 -7.65 6.64
C HIS A 372 12.25 -6.74 7.76
N PHE A 373 11.36 -6.10 8.53
CA PHE A 373 11.76 -5.21 9.63
C PHE A 373 10.70 -5.24 10.73
N SER A 374 11.11 -5.39 11.97
CA SER A 374 10.20 -5.38 13.12
C SER A 374 10.90 -4.73 14.30
N VAL A 375 10.22 -3.78 14.93
CA VAL A 375 10.74 -3.07 16.09
C VAL A 375 9.60 -2.64 16.99
N ALA A 376 9.83 -2.71 18.30
CA ALA A 376 8.90 -2.24 19.31
C ALA A 376 9.67 -1.41 20.35
N LEU A 377 9.25 -0.16 20.51
CA LEU A 377 9.52 0.65 21.70
C LEU A 377 8.35 0.41 22.66
N LEU A 378 8.64 -0.19 23.81
CA LEU A 378 7.64 -0.52 24.82
C LEU A 378 8.02 0.17 26.11
N ALA A 379 7.15 1.03 26.64
CA ALA A 379 7.49 1.83 27.82
C ALA A 379 6.31 1.96 28.78
N ARG A 380 6.61 1.99 30.09
CA ARG A 380 5.65 2.15 31.16
C ARG A 380 6.00 3.37 32.01
N ASP A 381 5.01 4.22 32.26
CA ASP A 381 5.14 5.42 33.09
C ASP A 381 5.38 5.04 34.57
N LEU A 382 6.37 5.65 35.21
CA LEU A 382 6.67 5.43 36.64
C LEU A 382 5.87 6.34 37.58
N GLY A 383 5.08 7.28 37.04
CA GLY A 383 4.21 8.16 37.82
C GLY A 383 4.97 9.25 38.58
N THR A 384 6.18 9.60 38.14
CA THR A 384 7.00 10.66 38.74
C THR A 384 6.30 12.02 38.64
N THR A 385 6.33 12.80 39.72
CA THR A 385 5.74 14.15 39.77
C THR A 385 6.74 15.20 39.28
N GLY A 386 6.31 16.12 38.40
CA GLY A 386 7.19 17.13 37.79
C GLY A 386 6.68 17.62 36.42
N PRO A 387 7.52 18.35 35.66
CA PRO A 387 7.21 18.74 34.28
C PRO A 387 6.92 17.51 33.40
N ASP A 388 5.93 17.60 32.49
CA ASP A 388 5.48 16.45 31.69
C ASP A 388 6.60 15.76 30.87
N LEU A 389 7.55 16.55 30.35
CA LEU A 389 8.69 16.05 29.57
C LEU A 389 9.78 15.36 30.40
N GLU A 390 9.80 15.61 31.70
CA GLU A 390 10.76 15.03 32.66
C GLU A 390 10.21 13.79 33.36
N ARG A 391 8.95 13.41 33.09
CA ARG A 391 8.38 12.16 33.61
C ARG A 391 9.26 10.99 33.23
N GLU A 392 9.57 10.14 34.20
CA GLU A 392 10.41 8.97 33.99
C GLU A 392 9.57 7.76 33.55
N PHE A 393 10.12 7.05 32.58
CA PHE A 393 9.57 5.81 32.05
C PHE A 393 10.59 4.69 32.19
N GLU A 394 10.10 3.50 32.47
CA GLU A 394 10.85 2.26 32.26
C GLU A 394 10.54 1.76 30.86
N TYR A 395 11.55 1.51 30.04
CA TYR A 395 11.35 1.11 28.65
C TYR A 395 12.32 0.03 28.18
N ALA A 396 11.90 -0.66 27.13
CA ALA A 396 12.73 -1.51 26.29
C ALA A 396 12.53 -1.14 24.81
N LEU A 397 13.62 -1.15 24.05
CA LEU A 397 13.59 -1.09 22.59
C LEU A 397 14.07 -2.44 22.09
N THR A 398 13.20 -3.17 21.40
CA THR A 398 13.49 -4.52 20.90
C THR A 398 13.29 -4.59 19.39
N TYR A 399 14.15 -5.35 18.72
CA TYR A 399 14.03 -5.74 17.32
C TYR A 399 13.67 -7.23 17.18
N ASP A 400 13.33 -7.87 18.31
CA ASP A 400 12.78 -9.22 18.30
C ASP A 400 11.41 -9.20 17.61
N ARG A 401 11.31 -9.99 16.54
CA ARG A 401 10.11 -10.05 15.69
C ARG A 401 8.91 -10.58 16.46
N ASP A 402 9.09 -11.62 17.28
CA ASP A 402 7.97 -12.27 17.96
C ASP A 402 7.41 -11.33 19.03
N VAL A 403 8.28 -10.66 19.78
CA VAL A 403 7.86 -9.65 20.77
C VAL A 403 7.16 -8.47 20.10
N ALA A 404 7.68 -7.97 18.98
CA ALA A 404 7.04 -6.87 18.24
C ALA A 404 5.66 -7.28 17.68
N VAL A 405 5.53 -8.50 17.16
CA VAL A 405 4.25 -9.03 16.67
C VAL A 405 3.24 -9.17 17.82
N LEU A 406 3.65 -9.69 18.98
CA LEU A 406 2.79 -9.79 20.17
C LEU A 406 2.33 -8.41 20.65
N ALA A 407 3.24 -7.45 20.75
CA ALA A 407 2.93 -6.08 21.13
C ALA A 407 1.95 -5.42 20.16
N ALA A 408 2.17 -5.56 18.85
CA ALA A 408 1.26 -5.05 17.84
C ALA A 408 -0.13 -5.72 17.90
N ARG A 409 -0.20 -7.05 18.10
CA ARG A 409 -1.49 -7.76 18.29
C ARG A 409 -2.23 -7.22 19.51
N SER A 410 -1.53 -6.92 20.60
CA SER A 410 -2.11 -6.32 21.82
C SER A 410 -2.71 -4.93 21.56
N LEU A 411 -2.02 -4.09 20.76
CA LEU A 411 -2.53 -2.77 20.35
C LEU A 411 -3.70 -2.89 19.37
N ILE A 412 -3.50 -3.61 18.27
CA ILE A 412 -4.49 -3.69 17.18
C ILE A 412 -5.77 -4.41 17.65
N GLY A 413 -5.66 -5.34 18.59
CA GLY A 413 -6.81 -5.98 19.25
C GLY A 413 -7.75 -5.01 19.98
N ARG A 414 -7.34 -3.75 20.20
CA ARG A 414 -8.17 -2.70 20.82
C ARG A 414 -8.76 -1.73 19.82
N VAL A 415 -8.33 -1.75 18.56
CA VAL A 415 -8.77 -0.80 17.52
C VAL A 415 -10.25 -0.99 17.22
N ALA A 416 -11.01 0.11 17.14
CA ALA A 416 -12.42 0.05 16.84
C ALA A 416 -12.70 -0.23 15.34
N PRO A 417 -13.85 -0.86 15.02
CA PRO A 417 -14.23 -1.12 13.64
C PRO A 417 -14.44 0.18 12.86
N GLY A 418 -14.17 0.15 11.57
CA GLY A 418 -14.24 1.29 10.67
C GLY A 418 -15.67 1.54 10.23
N ALA A 419 -16.05 2.81 10.03
CA ALA A 419 -17.34 3.12 9.42
C ALA A 419 -17.30 2.72 7.93
N GLY A 420 -18.08 1.71 7.55
CA GLY A 420 -18.32 1.40 6.14
C GLY A 420 -19.06 2.56 5.42
N PRO A 421 -18.98 2.66 4.09
CA PRO A 421 -19.69 3.70 3.35
C PRO A 421 -21.20 3.54 3.52
N ALA A 422 -21.87 4.52 4.14
CA ALA A 422 -23.32 4.53 4.31
C ALA A 422 -24.01 4.75 2.95
N ALA A 423 -24.91 3.85 2.58
CA ALA A 423 -25.72 3.96 1.37
C ALA A 423 -26.67 5.18 1.45
N THR A 424 -26.53 6.09 0.50
CA THR A 424 -27.44 7.24 0.34
C THR A 424 -28.76 6.78 -0.29
N PRO A 425 -29.94 7.02 0.32
CA PRO A 425 -31.21 6.55 -0.24
C PRO A 425 -31.65 7.42 -1.42
N CYS A 426 -31.95 6.78 -2.55
CA CYS A 426 -32.43 7.42 -3.77
C CYS A 426 -33.95 7.69 -3.69
N LEU A 427 -34.37 8.94 -3.86
CA LEU A 427 -35.78 9.35 -3.87
C LEU A 427 -36.43 9.13 -5.24
N ALA A 428 -37.56 8.41 -5.28
CA ALA A 428 -38.34 8.13 -6.49
C ALA A 428 -39.10 9.34 -7.03
N ARG A 429 -39.24 9.44 -8.37
CA ARG A 429 -40.10 10.41 -9.08
C ARG A 429 -41.15 9.70 -9.95
N PRO A 430 -42.32 10.32 -10.21
CA PRO A 430 -43.50 9.64 -10.72
C PRO A 430 -43.50 9.47 -12.25
N ALA A 431 -44.17 8.40 -12.69
CA ALA A 431 -44.29 7.97 -14.08
C ALA A 431 -45.22 8.88 -14.91
N SER A 432 -44.85 9.12 -16.17
CA SER A 432 -45.72 9.67 -17.21
C SER A 432 -45.92 8.63 -18.31
N ASP A 433 -47.17 8.25 -18.55
CA ASP A 433 -47.61 7.39 -19.66
C ASP A 433 -47.60 8.16 -20.99
N GLN A 434 -46.94 7.61 -22.02
CA GLN A 434 -47.32 7.77 -23.43
C GLN A 434 -46.96 6.51 -24.25
N PRO A 435 -47.73 6.18 -25.31
CA PRO A 435 -47.70 4.87 -25.97
C PRO A 435 -46.65 4.78 -27.07
N ALA A 436 -46.08 3.58 -27.25
CA ALA A 436 -45.02 3.29 -28.21
C ALA A 436 -45.53 2.78 -29.56
N THR A 437 -44.82 3.15 -30.62
CA THR A 437 -44.97 2.69 -32.02
C THR A 437 -44.32 1.32 -32.28
N PRO A 438 -44.69 0.62 -33.38
CA PRO A 438 -44.83 -0.85 -33.39
C PRO A 438 -43.59 -1.69 -33.67
N HIS A 439 -42.37 -1.15 -33.74
CA HIS A 439 -41.20 -1.91 -34.24
C HIS A 439 -40.19 -2.35 -33.16
N ALA A 440 -40.35 -1.94 -31.90
CA ALA A 440 -39.53 -2.39 -30.77
C ALA A 440 -40.09 -3.65 -30.07
N ALA A 441 -41.31 -4.07 -30.42
CA ALA A 441 -42.05 -5.13 -29.71
C ALA A 441 -41.52 -6.54 -30.00
N GLU A 442 -40.90 -6.78 -31.15
CA GLU A 442 -40.46 -8.13 -31.54
C GLU A 442 -39.10 -8.55 -30.93
N LEU A 443 -38.29 -7.63 -30.40
CA LEU A 443 -36.91 -7.90 -29.97
C LEU A 443 -36.71 -8.06 -28.45
N LEU A 444 -37.63 -7.56 -27.61
CA LEU A 444 -37.55 -7.66 -26.14
C LEU A 444 -38.63 -8.57 -25.52
N GLY A 445 -39.50 -9.16 -26.36
CA GLY A 445 -40.76 -9.75 -25.91
C GLY A 445 -41.70 -8.71 -25.27
N ASP A 446 -42.94 -9.12 -24.99
CA ASP A 446 -43.97 -8.26 -24.36
C ASP A 446 -43.66 -7.84 -22.90
N ASN A 447 -42.40 -7.92 -22.46
CA ASN A 447 -42.01 -7.66 -21.08
C ASN A 447 -41.80 -6.16 -20.84
N VAL A 448 -42.92 -5.44 -20.71
CA VAL A 448 -43.01 -4.00 -20.40
C VAL A 448 -42.10 -3.58 -19.23
N LEU A 449 -41.86 -4.49 -18.27
CA LEU A 449 -41.00 -4.28 -17.11
C LEU A 449 -39.52 -4.14 -17.47
N VAL A 450 -38.98 -5.01 -18.35
CA VAL A 450 -37.57 -4.96 -18.78
C VAL A 450 -37.31 -3.66 -19.54
N ARG A 451 -38.24 -3.26 -20.40
CA ARG A 451 -38.12 -2.00 -21.14
C ARG A 451 -38.16 -0.78 -20.22
N ARG A 452 -39.06 -0.77 -19.23
CA ARG A 452 -39.11 0.30 -18.22
C ARG A 452 -37.84 0.35 -17.36
N ALA A 453 -37.25 -0.80 -17.04
CA ALA A 453 -35.98 -0.87 -16.29
C ALA A 453 -34.80 -0.27 -17.09
N LEU A 454 -34.69 -0.62 -18.38
CA LEU A 454 -33.66 -0.06 -19.27
C LEU A 454 -33.85 1.45 -19.51
N GLU A 455 -35.11 1.90 -19.64
CA GLU A 455 -35.45 3.33 -19.79
C GLU A 455 -35.17 4.14 -18.50
N ALA A 456 -35.31 3.52 -17.32
CA ALA A 456 -35.06 4.16 -16.03
C ALA A 456 -33.58 4.18 -15.62
N THR A 457 -32.72 3.45 -16.34
CA THR A 457 -31.29 3.39 -16.02
C THR A 457 -30.62 4.76 -16.29
N PRO A 458 -29.85 5.30 -15.32
CA PRO A 458 -29.20 6.61 -15.48
C PRO A 458 -28.01 6.57 -16.45
N SER A 459 -27.39 5.40 -16.62
CA SER A 459 -26.32 5.16 -17.60
C SER A 459 -26.88 5.00 -19.01
N GLY A 460 -26.10 5.40 -20.01
CA GLY A 460 -26.44 5.13 -21.40
C GLY A 460 -26.46 3.63 -21.64
N VAL A 461 -27.54 3.13 -22.24
CA VAL A 461 -27.65 1.72 -22.63
C VAL A 461 -28.02 1.65 -24.10
N CYS A 462 -27.30 0.82 -24.85
CA CYS A 462 -27.61 0.50 -26.22
C CYS A 462 -27.54 -1.01 -26.49
N LEU A 463 -28.33 -1.48 -27.46
CA LEU A 463 -28.20 -2.83 -28.01
C LEU A 463 -27.74 -2.74 -29.46
N VAL A 464 -26.85 -3.64 -29.84
CA VAL A 464 -26.33 -3.81 -31.19
C VAL A 464 -26.64 -5.22 -31.65
N ASP A 465 -27.19 -5.37 -32.86
CA ASP A 465 -27.42 -6.69 -33.46
C ASP A 465 -26.24 -7.08 -34.34
N VAL A 466 -25.53 -8.15 -33.96
CA VAL A 466 -24.33 -8.59 -34.69
C VAL A 466 -24.66 -9.42 -35.95
N ARG A 467 -25.92 -9.83 -36.11
CA ARG A 467 -26.39 -10.55 -37.31
C ARG A 467 -26.68 -9.60 -38.47
N LEU A 468 -26.84 -8.32 -38.18
CA LEU A 468 -27.06 -7.28 -39.18
C LEU A 468 -25.73 -6.73 -39.73
N PRO A 469 -25.65 -6.41 -41.03
CA PRO A 469 -24.46 -5.78 -41.62
C PRO A 469 -24.10 -4.48 -40.89
N ASP A 470 -22.81 -4.26 -40.67
CA ASP A 470 -22.25 -3.09 -39.97
C ASP A 470 -22.56 -2.98 -38.46
N GLN A 471 -23.20 -3.99 -37.86
CA GLN A 471 -23.50 -4.05 -36.41
C GLN A 471 -24.20 -2.76 -35.92
N PRO A 472 -25.42 -2.48 -36.40
CA PRO A 472 -26.14 -1.26 -36.08
C PRO A 472 -26.75 -1.28 -34.67
N LEU A 473 -26.91 -0.10 -34.09
CA LEU A 473 -27.70 0.12 -32.88
C LEU A 473 -29.17 -0.18 -33.18
N VAL A 474 -29.73 -1.19 -32.50
CA VAL A 474 -31.14 -1.59 -32.61
C VAL A 474 -32.00 -1.08 -31.45
N TYR A 475 -31.35 -0.66 -30.35
CA TYR A 475 -32.01 -0.04 -29.21
C TYR A 475 -31.07 0.97 -28.55
N VAL A 476 -31.62 2.07 -28.05
CA VAL A 476 -30.95 3.03 -27.18
C VAL A 476 -31.95 3.51 -26.13
N ASN A 477 -31.49 3.71 -24.90
CA ASN A 477 -32.30 4.30 -23.84
C ASN A 477 -32.20 5.85 -23.84
N PRO A 478 -33.10 6.57 -23.14
CA PRO A 478 -33.05 8.03 -23.07
C PRO A 478 -31.75 8.60 -22.48
N ALA A 479 -31.05 7.85 -21.62
CA ALA A 479 -29.76 8.27 -21.09
C ALA A 479 -28.67 8.27 -22.17
N PHE A 480 -28.70 7.29 -23.08
CA PHE A 480 -27.78 7.22 -24.22
C PHE A 480 -28.02 8.38 -25.21
N GLU A 481 -29.29 8.75 -25.46
CA GLU A 481 -29.63 9.93 -26.29
C GLU A 481 -29.01 11.22 -25.71
N ARG A 482 -29.12 11.42 -24.39
CA ARG A 482 -28.51 12.56 -23.69
C ARG A 482 -26.97 12.53 -23.75
N LEU A 483 -26.36 11.37 -23.58
CA LEU A 483 -24.91 11.20 -23.61
C LEU A 483 -24.34 11.43 -25.02
N ALA A 484 -24.98 10.85 -26.04
CA ALA A 484 -24.59 11.00 -27.43
C ALA A 484 -24.91 12.40 -27.99
N GLY A 485 -25.90 13.09 -27.40
CA GLY A 485 -26.36 14.41 -27.84
C GLY A 485 -27.05 14.38 -29.20
N LEU A 486 -27.71 13.26 -29.51
CA LEU A 486 -28.44 13.01 -30.76
C LEU A 486 -29.78 12.34 -30.43
N ASP A 487 -30.80 12.59 -31.26
CA ASP A 487 -32.12 11.98 -31.08
C ASP A 487 -32.09 10.50 -31.49
N ARG A 488 -32.99 9.69 -30.90
CA ARG A 488 -33.10 8.25 -31.20
C ARG A 488 -33.14 7.92 -32.69
N GLU A 489 -33.85 8.71 -33.49
CA GLU A 489 -33.99 8.49 -34.95
C GLU A 489 -32.64 8.63 -35.68
N GLU A 490 -31.73 9.44 -35.14
CA GLU A 490 -30.39 9.64 -35.68
C GLU A 490 -29.36 8.63 -35.16
N LEU A 491 -29.73 7.85 -34.14
CA LEU A 491 -28.87 6.86 -33.48
C LEU A 491 -29.15 5.45 -33.96
N LEU A 492 -30.42 5.08 -34.08
CA LEU A 492 -30.83 3.74 -34.53
C LEU A 492 -30.34 3.48 -35.97
N GLY A 493 -29.88 2.26 -36.23
CA GLY A 493 -29.36 1.87 -37.55
C GLY A 493 -27.90 2.25 -37.80
N ARG A 494 -27.23 2.97 -36.88
CA ARG A 494 -25.81 3.34 -37.01
C ARG A 494 -24.93 2.46 -36.14
N ASN A 495 -23.68 2.27 -36.55
CA ASN A 495 -22.67 1.69 -35.68
C ASN A 495 -22.18 2.71 -34.63
N CYS A 496 -22.01 2.27 -33.38
CA CYS A 496 -21.59 3.08 -32.24
C CYS A 496 -20.23 3.81 -32.43
N ARG A 497 -19.42 3.42 -33.42
CA ARG A 497 -18.15 4.09 -33.76
C ARG A 497 -18.27 5.57 -34.15
N PHE A 498 -19.46 6.08 -34.44
CA PHE A 498 -19.65 7.50 -34.77
C PHE A 498 -19.25 8.45 -33.61
N LEU A 499 -19.23 7.94 -32.38
CA LEU A 499 -18.79 8.64 -31.17
C LEU A 499 -17.25 8.78 -31.10
N GLN A 500 -16.49 8.04 -31.91
CA GLN A 500 -15.03 8.06 -31.91
C GLN A 500 -14.51 9.30 -32.66
N GLY A 501 -13.32 9.77 -32.29
CA GLY A 501 -12.63 10.90 -32.93
C GLY A 501 -11.13 10.65 -33.07
N PRO A 502 -10.37 11.66 -33.56
CA PRO A 502 -8.94 11.52 -33.84
C PRO A 502 -8.09 11.24 -32.59
N ASP A 503 -8.54 11.74 -31.43
CA ASP A 503 -7.85 11.60 -30.14
C ASP A 503 -8.34 10.39 -29.31
N THR A 504 -9.22 9.55 -29.89
CA THR A 504 -9.64 8.31 -29.23
C THR A 504 -8.49 7.31 -29.23
N ASP A 505 -8.13 6.78 -28.05
CA ASP A 505 -7.03 5.83 -27.88
C ASP A 505 -7.15 4.60 -28.83
N PRO A 506 -6.22 4.43 -29.79
CA PRO A 506 -6.21 3.27 -30.69
C PRO A 506 -6.10 1.93 -29.96
N GLY A 507 -5.46 1.90 -28.79
CA GLY A 507 -5.36 0.71 -27.95
C GLY A 507 -6.70 0.28 -27.38
N ALA A 508 -7.49 1.23 -26.86
CA ALA A 508 -8.87 0.98 -26.42
C ALA A 508 -9.76 0.47 -27.57
N LEU A 509 -9.59 1.02 -28.77
CA LEU A 509 -10.33 0.57 -29.95
C LEU A 509 -9.95 -0.85 -30.40
N ALA A 510 -8.67 -1.23 -30.28
CA ALA A 510 -8.22 -2.59 -30.55
C ALA A 510 -8.85 -3.59 -29.56
N ARG A 511 -8.83 -3.28 -28.26
CA ARG A 511 -9.46 -4.13 -27.21
C ARG A 511 -10.95 -4.35 -27.45
N ILE A 512 -11.69 -3.30 -27.85
CA ILE A 512 -13.12 -3.45 -28.21
C ILE A 512 -13.27 -4.42 -29.39
N ARG A 513 -12.45 -4.26 -30.43
CA ARG A 513 -12.53 -5.07 -31.66
C ARG A 513 -12.21 -6.54 -31.39
N ASP A 514 -11.17 -6.80 -30.61
CA ASP A 514 -10.72 -8.14 -30.28
C ASP A 514 -11.78 -8.86 -29.43
N ALA A 515 -12.36 -8.18 -28.44
CA ALA A 515 -13.44 -8.73 -27.63
C ALA A 515 -14.70 -9.03 -28.46
N VAL A 516 -15.10 -8.11 -29.36
CA VAL A 516 -16.25 -8.32 -30.24
C VAL A 516 -16.03 -9.52 -31.17
N ALA A 517 -14.80 -9.68 -31.70
CA ALA A 517 -14.43 -10.80 -32.56
C ALA A 517 -14.36 -12.14 -31.80
N ALA A 518 -13.94 -12.12 -30.54
CA ALA A 518 -13.85 -13.28 -29.66
C ALA A 518 -15.20 -13.69 -29.06
N GLY A 519 -16.20 -12.80 -29.05
CA GLY A 519 -17.47 -13.05 -28.38
C GLY A 519 -17.41 -12.81 -26.87
N GLU A 520 -16.52 -11.93 -26.42
CA GLU A 520 -16.17 -11.72 -25.00
C GLU A 520 -16.68 -10.36 -24.48
N GLU A 521 -16.77 -10.23 -23.16
CA GLU A 521 -17.05 -8.94 -22.52
C GLU A 521 -15.83 -8.01 -22.54
N CYS A 522 -16.07 -6.70 -22.58
CA CYS A 522 -15.00 -5.71 -22.64
C CYS A 522 -15.38 -4.44 -21.89
N ARG A 523 -14.50 -4.00 -21.00
CA ARG A 523 -14.62 -2.72 -20.30
C ARG A 523 -13.45 -1.82 -20.65
N VAL A 524 -13.73 -0.62 -21.15
CA VAL A 524 -12.71 0.35 -21.53
C VAL A 524 -13.16 1.77 -21.24
N VAL A 525 -12.22 2.62 -20.83
CA VAL A 525 -12.40 4.07 -20.82
C VAL A 525 -11.79 4.62 -22.10
N LEU A 526 -12.56 5.35 -22.88
CA LEU A 526 -12.13 5.92 -24.15
C LEU A 526 -12.68 7.34 -24.34
N LEU A 527 -11.93 8.18 -25.05
CA LEU A 527 -12.39 9.51 -25.40
C LEU A 527 -13.43 9.41 -26.53
N ASN A 528 -14.64 9.90 -26.29
CA ASN A 528 -15.73 9.96 -27.25
C ASN A 528 -16.16 11.41 -27.47
N HIS A 529 -16.94 11.64 -28.51
CA HIS A 529 -17.42 12.94 -28.92
C HIS A 529 -18.94 12.92 -29.02
N ARG A 530 -19.59 13.93 -28.45
CA ARG A 530 -21.06 14.07 -28.43
C ARG A 530 -21.55 15.30 -29.19
N GLY A 531 -22.77 15.21 -29.72
CA GLY A 531 -23.43 16.25 -30.49
C GLY A 531 -22.79 16.57 -31.83
N ALA A 532 -23.45 17.43 -32.62
CA ALA A 532 -22.96 17.86 -33.93
C ALA A 532 -21.62 18.61 -33.87
N GLU A 533 -21.37 19.32 -32.77
CA GLU A 533 -20.15 20.09 -32.51
C GLU A 533 -18.97 19.23 -32.01
N ARG A 534 -19.17 17.91 -31.82
CA ARG A 534 -18.17 16.94 -31.36
C ARG A 534 -17.44 17.37 -30.08
N TYR A 535 -18.19 17.60 -29.00
CA TYR A 535 -17.58 17.86 -27.69
C TYR A 535 -16.93 16.58 -27.12
N PRO A 536 -15.66 16.62 -26.69
CA PRO A 536 -14.99 15.46 -26.12
C PRO A 536 -15.54 15.14 -24.72
N TRP A 537 -15.63 13.85 -24.40
CA TRP A 537 -15.98 13.33 -23.08
C TRP A 537 -15.36 11.95 -22.88
N TYR A 538 -15.01 11.61 -21.64
CA TYR A 538 -14.52 10.27 -21.31
C TYR A 538 -15.69 9.33 -21.09
N ASN A 539 -15.81 8.36 -21.99
CA ASN A 539 -16.81 7.31 -21.94
C ASN A 539 -16.19 6.07 -21.31
N GLU A 540 -16.72 5.65 -20.17
CA GLU A 540 -16.51 4.31 -19.66
C GLU A 540 -17.54 3.37 -20.29
N LEU A 541 -17.08 2.60 -21.28
CA LEU A 541 -17.88 1.67 -22.07
C LEU A 541 -17.70 0.25 -21.52
N HIS A 542 -18.81 -0.38 -21.17
CA HIS A 542 -18.91 -1.80 -20.90
C HIS A 542 -19.72 -2.48 -22.00
N LEU A 543 -19.12 -3.46 -22.68
CA LEU A 543 -19.74 -4.30 -23.70
C LEU A 543 -19.90 -5.71 -23.16
N ALA A 544 -21.09 -6.29 -23.28
CA ALA A 544 -21.32 -7.69 -22.94
C ALA A 544 -22.08 -8.39 -24.09
N PRO A 545 -21.68 -9.62 -24.46
CA PRO A 545 -22.35 -10.40 -25.51
C PRO A 545 -23.68 -10.96 -24.98
N VAL A 546 -24.66 -11.04 -25.88
CA VAL A 546 -25.95 -11.71 -25.66
C VAL A 546 -26.02 -12.89 -26.62
N THR A 547 -26.19 -14.09 -26.09
CA THR A 547 -26.21 -15.34 -26.84
C THR A 547 -27.62 -15.89 -27.00
N ASP A 548 -27.85 -16.66 -28.06
CA ASP A 548 -29.05 -17.47 -28.22
C ASP A 548 -28.95 -18.80 -27.45
N GLU A 549 -30.01 -19.62 -27.52
CA GLU A 549 -30.07 -20.95 -26.87
C GLU A 549 -28.99 -21.92 -27.35
N SER A 550 -28.34 -21.65 -28.50
CA SER A 550 -27.25 -22.44 -29.05
C SER A 550 -25.86 -21.97 -28.58
N GLY A 551 -25.79 -20.88 -27.81
CA GLY A 551 -24.54 -20.26 -27.36
C GLY A 551 -23.90 -19.35 -28.41
N THR A 552 -24.59 -19.06 -29.52
CA THR A 552 -24.09 -18.16 -30.56
C THR A 552 -24.39 -16.71 -30.18
N VAL A 553 -23.41 -15.81 -30.29
CA VAL A 553 -23.62 -14.38 -30.00
C VAL A 553 -24.54 -13.78 -31.06
N VAL A 554 -25.69 -13.27 -30.61
CA VAL A 554 -26.70 -12.65 -31.48
C VAL A 554 -26.75 -11.13 -31.32
N GLN A 555 -26.39 -10.60 -30.16
CA GLN A 555 -26.38 -9.17 -29.88
C GLN A 555 -25.24 -8.78 -28.92
N TYR A 556 -24.96 -7.48 -28.81
CA TYR A 556 -24.16 -6.90 -27.73
C TYR A 556 -24.97 -5.84 -26.99
N ILE A 557 -24.86 -5.84 -25.67
CA ILE A 557 -25.29 -4.71 -24.85
C ILE A 557 -24.09 -3.81 -24.56
N GLY A 558 -24.26 -2.52 -24.81
CA GLY A 558 -23.31 -1.48 -24.44
C GLY A 558 -23.88 -0.62 -23.33
N VAL A 559 -23.11 -0.44 -22.26
CA VAL A 559 -23.41 0.49 -21.16
C VAL A 559 -22.33 1.57 -21.14
N GLN A 560 -22.75 2.83 -21.15
CA GLN A 560 -21.88 4.00 -21.24
C GLN A 560 -22.09 4.91 -20.04
N VAL A 561 -20.97 5.31 -19.41
CA VAL A 561 -20.96 6.22 -18.26
C VAL A 561 -20.01 7.39 -18.56
N ASP A 562 -20.48 8.62 -18.37
CA ASP A 562 -19.64 9.82 -18.45
C ASP A 562 -18.75 9.90 -17.22
N VAL A 563 -17.45 9.71 -17.41
CA VAL A 563 -16.43 9.76 -16.35
C VAL A 563 -15.49 10.96 -16.52
N THR A 564 -15.90 11.97 -17.30
CA THR A 564 -15.06 13.13 -17.63
C THR A 564 -14.56 13.85 -16.38
N GLU A 565 -15.46 14.21 -15.44
CA GLU A 565 -15.09 14.90 -14.20
C GLU A 565 -14.10 14.09 -13.35
N ARG A 566 -14.31 12.77 -13.27
CA ARG A 566 -13.42 11.86 -12.51
C ARG A 566 -12.03 11.80 -13.11
N VAL A 567 -11.94 11.59 -14.43
CA VAL A 567 -10.65 11.50 -15.14
C VAL A 567 -9.90 12.84 -15.12
N GLU A 568 -10.60 13.96 -15.21
CA GLU A 568 -9.98 15.30 -15.14
C GLU A 568 -9.48 15.61 -13.72
N ALA A 569 -10.23 15.26 -12.68
CA ALA A 569 -9.81 15.44 -11.29
C ALA A 569 -8.57 14.58 -10.96
N GLU A 570 -8.56 13.31 -11.37
CA GLU A 570 -7.42 12.41 -11.20
C GLU A 570 -6.15 12.96 -11.89
N ARG A 571 -6.31 13.48 -13.12
CA ARG A 571 -5.19 14.10 -13.85
C ARG A 571 -4.70 15.39 -13.21
N ALA A 572 -5.59 16.23 -12.70
CA ALA A 572 -5.22 17.46 -12.01
C ALA A 572 -4.42 17.16 -10.73
N LEU A 573 -4.89 16.18 -9.95
CA LEU A 573 -4.19 15.72 -8.75
C LEU A 573 -2.82 15.13 -9.08
N GLN A 574 -2.72 14.32 -10.13
CA GLN A 574 -1.43 13.75 -10.57
C GLN A 574 -0.45 14.86 -10.95
N GLN A 575 -0.89 15.86 -11.72
CA GLN A 575 -0.04 17.00 -12.10
C GLN A 575 0.41 17.82 -10.88
N GLU A 576 -0.44 17.98 -9.87
CA GLU A 576 -0.07 18.67 -8.63
C GLU A 576 0.97 17.87 -7.84
N ARG A 577 0.80 16.55 -7.74
CA ARG A 577 1.78 15.65 -7.08
C ARG A 577 3.14 15.69 -7.76
N ASP A 578 3.19 15.61 -9.09
CA ASP A 578 4.43 15.64 -9.86
C ASP A 578 5.17 16.98 -9.67
N ARG A 579 4.42 18.09 -9.62
CA ARG A 579 4.96 19.43 -9.31
C ARG A 579 5.50 19.49 -7.89
N ALA A 580 4.75 19.01 -6.91
CA ALA A 580 5.17 19.00 -5.51
C ALA A 580 6.45 18.18 -5.30
N GLN A 581 6.57 17.01 -5.94
CA GLN A 581 7.78 16.18 -5.91
C GLN A 581 8.99 16.92 -6.51
N THR A 582 8.80 17.56 -7.67
CA THR A 582 9.85 18.36 -8.31
C THR A 582 10.32 19.51 -7.39
N TYR A 583 9.39 20.20 -6.73
CA TYR A 583 9.73 21.27 -5.78
C TYR A 583 10.48 20.75 -4.57
N LEU A 584 10.03 19.63 -3.98
CA LEU A 584 10.70 19.02 -2.83
C LEU A 584 12.13 18.58 -3.17
N GLN A 585 12.32 17.95 -4.33
CA GLN A 585 13.66 17.58 -4.81
C GLN A 585 14.54 18.82 -4.95
N ARG A 586 14.00 19.92 -5.51
CA ARG A 586 14.76 21.16 -5.66
C ARG A 586 15.12 21.81 -4.33
N ILE A 587 14.21 21.76 -3.35
CA ILE A 587 14.47 22.25 -1.99
C ILE A 587 15.58 21.43 -1.32
N GLN A 588 15.56 20.10 -1.46
CA GLN A 588 16.60 19.22 -0.93
C GLN A 588 17.96 19.48 -1.57
N GLU A 589 18.01 19.64 -2.90
CA GLU A 589 19.23 19.98 -3.63
C GLU A 589 19.84 21.30 -3.13
N LEU A 590 19.01 22.34 -2.94
CA LEU A 590 19.45 23.66 -2.48
C LEU A 590 19.80 23.69 -0.98
N ALA A 591 19.24 22.80 -0.16
CA ALA A 591 19.60 22.66 1.24
C ALA A 591 21.02 22.06 1.39
N VAL A 592 21.39 21.13 0.51
CA VAL A 592 22.64 20.38 0.60
C VAL A 592 23.75 20.99 -0.25
N THR A 593 23.45 21.57 -1.42
CA THR A 593 24.47 22.00 -2.40
C THR A 593 24.43 23.51 -2.67
N ASP A 594 25.59 24.16 -2.68
CA ASP A 594 25.77 25.54 -3.11
C ASP A 594 25.62 25.64 -4.65
N PRO A 595 24.69 26.46 -5.17
CA PRO A 595 24.36 26.49 -6.59
C PRO A 595 25.48 27.09 -7.46
N LEU A 596 26.41 27.86 -6.90
CA LEU A 596 27.53 28.41 -7.65
C LEU A 596 28.62 27.36 -7.86
N THR A 597 29.00 26.67 -6.78
CA THR A 597 30.21 25.84 -6.76
C THR A 597 29.94 24.35 -6.91
N GLY A 598 28.69 23.91 -6.76
CA GLY A 598 28.33 22.49 -6.75
C GLY A 598 28.91 21.72 -5.55
N LEU A 599 29.46 22.44 -4.56
CA LEU A 599 29.94 21.89 -3.30
C LEU A 599 28.83 21.88 -2.25
N PRO A 600 28.95 21.08 -1.19
CA PRO A 600 28.06 21.17 -0.04
C PRO A 600 27.86 22.60 0.49
N THR A 601 26.67 22.90 1.02
CA THR A 601 26.39 24.16 1.70
C THR A 601 27.14 24.25 3.02
N ARG A 602 27.35 25.48 3.49
CA ARG A 602 27.92 25.74 4.82
C ARG A 602 27.16 25.02 5.94
N ALA A 603 25.83 25.03 5.90
CA ALA A 603 24.99 24.40 6.92
C ALA A 603 25.21 22.88 6.95
N TYR A 604 25.22 22.25 5.77
CA TYR A 604 25.48 20.83 5.65
C TYR A 604 26.87 20.44 6.15
N LEU A 605 27.92 21.19 5.77
CA LEU A 605 29.27 20.92 6.25
C LEU A 605 29.40 21.04 7.77
N GLN A 606 28.74 22.03 8.38
CA GLN A 606 28.78 22.22 9.82
C GLN A 606 28.21 21.01 10.57
N GLU A 607 27.09 20.45 10.12
CA GLU A 607 26.50 19.22 10.68
C GLU A 607 27.44 18.02 10.52
N GLN A 608 28.14 17.91 9.38
CA GLN A 608 29.12 16.85 9.16
C GLN A 608 30.38 16.99 10.03
N ILE A 609 30.82 18.21 10.34
CA ILE A 609 31.93 18.45 11.29
C ILE A 609 31.51 18.01 12.69
N GLU A 610 30.31 18.39 13.15
CA GLU A 610 29.79 17.98 14.46
C GLU A 610 29.76 16.45 14.60
N THR A 611 29.25 15.78 13.58
CA THR A 611 29.24 14.30 13.48
C THR A 611 30.66 13.72 13.53
N SER A 612 31.59 14.32 12.78
CA SER A 612 32.99 13.87 12.73
C SER A 612 33.71 14.03 14.07
N LEU A 613 33.44 15.12 14.80
CA LEU A 613 33.99 15.35 16.14
C LEU A 613 33.44 14.36 17.17
N TRP A 614 32.14 14.04 17.08
CA TRP A 614 31.52 13.02 17.93
C TRP A 614 32.19 11.66 17.75
N ASN A 615 32.37 11.24 16.49
CA ASN A 615 33.03 9.98 16.15
C ASN A 615 34.50 9.96 16.57
N ALA A 616 35.21 11.09 16.41
CA ALA A 616 36.60 11.22 16.82
C ALA A 616 36.78 11.07 18.34
N ARG A 617 35.88 11.66 19.14
CA ARG A 617 35.85 11.50 20.62
C ARG A 617 35.64 10.05 21.04
N ALA A 618 34.70 9.36 20.39
CA ALA A 618 34.40 7.96 20.71
C ALA A 618 35.53 7.01 20.30
N GLY A 619 36.18 7.26 19.16
CA GLY A 619 37.19 6.38 18.58
C GLY A 619 38.65 6.71 18.91
N GLY A 620 38.94 7.79 19.64
CA GLY A 620 40.31 8.25 19.88
C GLY A 620 41.02 8.79 18.62
N HIS A 621 40.25 9.23 17.62
CA HIS A 621 40.76 9.81 16.38
C HIS A 621 40.85 11.34 16.49
N SER A 622 41.41 11.95 15.46
CA SER A 622 41.59 13.38 15.30
C SER A 622 40.92 13.85 14.00
N VAL A 623 40.47 15.10 13.99
CA VAL A 623 39.90 15.75 12.81
C VAL A 623 40.73 16.99 12.53
N ALA A 624 41.18 17.17 11.30
CA ALA A 624 41.83 18.39 10.87
C ALA A 624 40.90 19.24 10.01
N LEU A 625 40.96 20.54 10.19
CA LEU A 625 40.17 21.53 9.47
C LEU A 625 41.12 22.52 8.79
N VAL A 626 40.87 22.79 7.51
CA VAL A 626 41.61 23.77 6.71
C VAL A 626 40.64 24.86 6.29
N VAL A 627 40.90 26.10 6.68
CA VAL A 627 40.19 27.27 6.12
C VAL A 627 41.06 27.84 5.01
N LEU A 628 40.49 28.00 3.82
CA LEU A 628 41.16 28.54 2.65
C LEU A 628 40.42 29.77 2.12
N ALA A 629 41.11 30.91 2.10
CA ALA A 629 40.66 32.16 1.50
C ALA A 629 41.22 32.28 0.08
N VAL A 630 40.39 32.65 -0.89
CA VAL A 630 40.85 33.06 -2.21
C VAL A 630 41.16 34.56 -2.16
N ASP A 631 42.37 34.94 -2.52
CA ASP A 631 42.81 36.33 -2.43
C ASP A 631 42.22 37.17 -3.59
N ASP A 632 42.00 38.47 -3.35
CA ASP A 632 41.63 39.46 -4.38
C ASP A 632 40.34 39.19 -5.20
N VAL A 633 39.42 38.34 -4.74
CA VAL A 633 38.14 38.08 -5.42
C VAL A 633 37.33 39.36 -5.68
N ALA A 634 37.31 40.29 -4.72
CA ALA A 634 36.63 41.58 -4.86
C ALA A 634 37.26 42.47 -5.94
N THR A 635 38.59 42.37 -6.14
CA THR A 635 39.31 43.10 -7.20
C THR A 635 38.94 42.54 -8.56
N VAL A 636 38.85 41.21 -8.69
CA VAL A 636 38.41 40.54 -9.92
C VAL A 636 36.98 40.93 -10.27
N GLU A 637 36.07 40.94 -9.28
CA GLU A 637 34.70 41.40 -9.47
C GLU A 637 34.63 42.87 -9.94
N ALA A 638 35.44 43.75 -9.35
CA ALA A 638 35.47 45.16 -9.72
C ALA A 638 36.02 45.41 -11.14
N GLN A 639 36.96 44.59 -11.59
CA GLN A 639 37.63 44.76 -12.90
C GLN A 639 36.92 44.03 -14.05
N HIS A 640 36.36 42.85 -13.77
CA HIS A 640 35.81 41.92 -14.77
C HIS A 640 34.33 41.59 -14.56
N GLY A 641 33.70 42.14 -13.52
CA GLY A 641 32.29 41.96 -13.21
C GLY A 641 31.96 40.75 -12.33
N PRO A 642 30.70 40.60 -11.89
CA PRO A 642 30.28 39.55 -10.96
C PRO A 642 30.39 38.14 -11.53
N ALA A 643 30.10 37.94 -12.82
CA ALA A 643 30.20 36.64 -13.48
C ALA A 643 31.64 36.10 -13.47
N ALA A 644 32.63 36.98 -13.65
CA ALA A 644 34.06 36.61 -13.57
C ALA A 644 34.48 36.07 -12.20
N ALA A 645 33.98 36.69 -11.13
CA ALA A 645 34.24 36.24 -9.76
C ALA A 645 33.52 34.92 -9.47
N GLU A 646 32.33 34.73 -10.04
CA GLU A 646 31.59 33.47 -9.98
C GLU A 646 32.34 32.32 -10.67
N ASP A 647 32.82 32.53 -11.90
CA ASP A 647 33.63 31.56 -12.65
C ASP A 647 34.94 31.21 -11.93
N LEU A 648 35.61 32.21 -11.33
CA LEU A 648 36.79 32.01 -10.52
C LEU A 648 36.51 31.09 -9.33
N MET A 649 35.40 31.31 -8.61
CA MET A 649 35.02 30.49 -7.46
C MET A 649 34.59 29.07 -7.87
N ALA A 650 33.88 28.92 -8.99
CA ALA A 650 33.52 27.61 -9.55
C ALA A 650 34.76 26.81 -9.97
N ALA A 651 35.71 27.44 -10.66
CA ALA A 651 36.97 26.81 -11.05
C ALA A 651 37.83 26.45 -9.83
N ALA A 652 37.88 27.29 -8.80
CA ALA A 652 38.56 26.97 -7.55
C ALA A 652 37.92 25.76 -6.87
N ALA A 653 36.60 25.71 -6.77
CA ALA A 653 35.85 24.60 -6.18
C ALA A 653 36.14 23.26 -6.89
N GLU A 654 36.13 23.25 -8.22
CA GLU A 654 36.42 22.05 -9.01
C GLU A 654 37.85 21.53 -8.77
N ARG A 655 38.83 22.44 -8.72
CA ARG A 655 40.23 22.09 -8.44
C ARG A 655 40.45 21.57 -7.03
N LEU A 656 39.78 22.16 -6.04
CA LEU A 656 39.82 21.69 -4.65
C LEU A 656 39.24 20.27 -4.57
N ARG A 657 38.07 20.03 -5.17
CA ARG A 657 37.41 18.72 -5.20
C ARG A 657 38.28 17.65 -5.84
N ALA A 658 38.99 17.97 -6.93
CA ALA A 658 39.89 17.04 -7.62
C ALA A 658 41.15 16.64 -6.81
N ARG A 659 41.50 17.42 -5.77
CA ARG A 659 42.70 17.17 -4.93
C ARG A 659 42.37 16.42 -3.63
N LEU A 660 41.09 16.33 -3.29
CA LEU A 660 40.60 15.73 -2.06
C LEU A 660 40.27 14.26 -2.25
N ARG A 661 40.41 13.46 -1.19
CA ARG A 661 40.08 12.04 -1.19
C ARG A 661 38.58 11.85 -0.99
N HIS A 662 38.08 10.63 -1.27
CA HIS A 662 36.65 10.29 -1.18
C HIS A 662 36.05 10.42 0.24
N GLY A 663 36.86 10.61 1.28
CA GLY A 663 36.42 10.84 2.66
C GLY A 663 36.66 12.26 3.19
N ASP A 664 37.31 13.13 2.40
CA ASP A 664 37.53 14.52 2.78
C ASP A 664 36.29 15.35 2.40
N LEU A 665 35.91 16.29 3.26
CA LEU A 665 34.75 17.16 3.01
C LEU A 665 35.23 18.55 2.61
N VAL A 666 34.52 19.20 1.69
CA VAL A 666 34.78 20.60 1.32
C VAL A 666 33.47 21.33 1.11
N ALA A 667 33.38 22.56 1.58
CA ALA A 667 32.25 23.44 1.30
C ALA A 667 32.72 24.87 1.09
N ARG A 668 31.91 25.64 0.36
CA ARG A 668 32.05 27.09 0.34
C ARG A 668 31.56 27.66 1.67
N TRP A 669 32.41 28.41 2.35
CA TRP A 669 32.15 28.90 3.70
C TRP A 669 31.70 30.36 3.73
N THR A 670 32.38 31.20 2.96
CA THR A 670 31.98 32.59 2.71
C THR A 670 32.03 32.88 1.21
N ARG A 671 31.79 34.12 0.82
CA ARG A 671 31.84 34.56 -0.57
C ARG A 671 33.18 34.23 -1.25
N ASP A 672 34.26 34.26 -0.48
CA ASP A 672 35.67 34.20 -0.89
C ASP A 672 36.46 33.10 -0.17
N SER A 673 35.78 32.11 0.45
CA SER A 673 36.47 31.06 1.21
C SER A 673 35.82 29.70 1.13
N PHE A 674 36.66 28.70 1.37
CA PHE A 674 36.32 27.30 1.46
C PHE A 674 36.79 26.74 2.81
N VAL A 675 36.06 25.77 3.32
CA VAL A 675 36.48 24.96 4.47
C VAL A 675 36.60 23.52 4.01
N VAL A 676 37.74 22.90 4.36
CA VAL A 676 38.01 21.49 4.12
C VAL A 676 38.14 20.77 5.46
N VAL A 677 37.58 19.57 5.56
CA VAL A 677 37.59 18.74 6.77
C VAL A 677 38.20 17.39 6.41
N LEU A 678 39.16 16.96 7.22
CA LEU A 678 39.87 15.70 7.09
C LEU A 678 39.55 14.81 8.31
N PRO A 679 38.50 13.99 8.23
CA PRO A 679 38.07 13.13 9.34
C PRO A 679 38.95 11.87 9.47
N GLY A 680 38.91 11.23 10.65
CA GLY A 680 39.48 9.89 10.86
C GLY A 680 41.01 9.81 10.89
N LEU A 681 41.68 10.92 11.20
CA LEU A 681 43.14 10.94 11.32
C LEU A 681 43.57 10.41 12.69
N THR A 682 44.80 9.91 12.80
CA THR A 682 45.40 9.68 14.12
C THR A 682 45.95 11.00 14.68
N PRO A 683 45.97 11.21 16.01
CA PRO A 683 46.47 12.47 16.59
C PRO A 683 47.89 12.84 16.16
N ALA A 684 48.77 11.85 15.95
CA ALA A 684 50.14 12.07 15.48
C ALA A 684 50.22 12.45 13.99
N ALA A 685 49.28 11.98 13.16
CA ALA A 685 49.26 12.25 11.72
C ALA A 685 48.47 13.51 11.34
N ALA A 686 47.60 14.00 12.23
CA ALA A 686 46.69 15.11 11.94
C ALA A 686 47.40 16.38 11.46
N GLY A 687 48.40 16.86 12.20
CA GLY A 687 49.16 18.06 11.83
C GLY A 687 49.91 17.92 10.49
N PRO A 688 50.79 16.91 10.32
CA PRO A 688 51.53 16.72 9.07
C PRO A 688 50.62 16.54 7.84
N GLU A 689 49.53 15.78 7.98
CA GLU A 689 48.59 15.53 6.88
C GLU A 689 47.80 16.80 6.52
N ALA A 690 47.35 17.57 7.52
CA ALA A 690 46.68 18.84 7.31
C ALA A 690 47.59 19.87 6.62
N GLN A 691 48.88 19.92 6.99
CA GLN A 691 49.87 20.77 6.33
C GLN A 691 50.06 20.39 4.85
N ARG A 692 50.21 19.08 4.58
CA ARG A 692 50.37 18.55 3.22
C ARG A 692 49.16 18.86 2.34
N VAL A 693 47.95 18.69 2.88
CA VAL A 693 46.70 19.03 2.17
C VAL A 693 46.62 20.54 1.94
N ARG A 694 46.84 21.36 2.98
CA ARG A 694 46.86 22.83 2.86
C ARG A 694 47.75 23.31 1.71
N ASP A 695 49.00 22.84 1.65
CA ASP A 695 49.95 23.25 0.61
C ASP A 695 49.49 22.84 -0.78
N GLY A 696 48.93 21.64 -0.91
CA GLY A 696 48.33 21.17 -2.16
C GLY A 696 47.12 21.99 -2.60
N LEU A 697 46.27 22.43 -1.67
CA LEU A 697 45.09 23.24 -1.96
C LEU A 697 45.46 24.67 -2.35
N VAL A 698 46.41 25.30 -1.65
CA VAL A 698 46.90 26.65 -1.99
C VAL A 698 47.50 26.67 -3.40
N GLU A 699 48.29 25.66 -3.75
CA GLU A 699 48.88 25.57 -5.09
C GLU A 699 47.82 25.25 -6.17
N ALA A 700 46.78 24.48 -5.83
CA ALA A 700 45.69 24.18 -6.75
C ALA A 700 44.88 25.44 -7.14
N VAL A 701 44.71 26.40 -6.23
CA VAL A 701 43.97 27.64 -6.50
C VAL A 701 44.74 28.56 -7.47
N ARG A 702 46.07 28.54 -7.45
CA ARG A 702 46.96 29.39 -8.29
C ARG A 702 46.91 29.11 -9.79
N GLY A 703 46.15 28.13 -10.26
CA GLY A 703 46.00 27.88 -11.70
C GLY A 703 45.31 29.07 -12.41
N PRO A 704 45.70 29.44 -13.64
CA PRO A 704 45.03 30.51 -14.38
C PRO A 704 43.57 30.14 -14.66
N VAL A 705 42.64 31.06 -14.40
CA VAL A 705 41.23 30.96 -14.82
C VAL A 705 41.04 31.93 -15.97
N VAL A 706 40.51 31.44 -17.09
CA VAL A 706 40.25 32.29 -18.26
C VAL A 706 38.92 33.01 -18.03
N VAL A 707 38.99 34.32 -17.88
CA VAL A 707 37.83 35.21 -17.77
C VAL A 707 37.88 36.17 -18.95
N ASP A 708 36.83 36.19 -19.79
CA ASP A 708 36.77 37.03 -21.00
C ASP A 708 38.00 36.89 -21.94
N GLY A 709 38.60 35.70 -21.98
CA GLY A 709 39.81 35.44 -22.79
C GLY A 709 41.13 35.89 -22.17
N CYS A 710 41.11 36.48 -20.97
CA CYS A 710 42.30 36.86 -20.21
C CYS A 710 42.57 35.86 -19.08
N PRO A 711 43.81 35.34 -18.93
CA PRO A 711 44.15 34.49 -17.81
C PRO A 711 44.32 35.31 -16.53
N VAL A 712 43.44 35.09 -15.56
CA VAL A 712 43.51 35.66 -14.22
C VAL A 712 44.12 34.63 -13.27
N VAL A 713 45.12 35.03 -12.48
CA VAL A 713 45.77 34.19 -11.47
C VAL A 713 45.59 34.87 -10.13
N VAL A 714 45.05 34.14 -9.15
CA VAL A 714 44.85 34.61 -7.78
C VAL A 714 45.63 33.75 -6.79
N GLY A 715 46.01 34.36 -5.67
CA GLY A 715 46.58 33.68 -4.52
C GLY A 715 45.51 33.00 -3.67
N ALA A 716 45.97 32.23 -2.69
CA ALA A 716 45.13 31.75 -1.61
C ALA A 716 45.89 31.78 -0.29
N SER A 717 45.20 32.22 0.76
CA SER A 717 45.68 32.21 2.14
C SER A 717 44.97 31.10 2.90
N ALA A 718 45.71 30.18 3.54
CA ALA A 718 45.11 29.03 4.21
C ALA A 718 45.67 28.80 5.62
N GLY A 719 44.77 28.46 6.54
CA GLY A 719 45.07 28.15 7.93
C GLY A 719 44.51 26.79 8.34
N ILE A 720 45.07 26.22 9.39
CA ILE A 720 44.82 24.84 9.83
C ILE A 720 44.53 24.81 11.32
N SER A 721 43.64 23.91 11.73
CA SER A 721 43.39 23.55 13.12
C SER A 721 43.08 22.07 13.24
N CYS A 722 43.37 21.48 14.39
CA CYS A 722 43.22 20.05 14.66
C CYS A 722 42.48 19.80 15.98
N PHE A 723 41.47 18.93 15.96
CA PHE A 723 40.84 18.38 17.16
C PHE A 723 41.65 17.17 17.67
N PRO A 724 41.95 17.04 18.97
CA PRO A 724 41.64 17.95 20.08
C PRO A 724 42.76 18.97 20.39
N ALA A 725 43.81 19.04 19.58
CA ALA A 725 45.02 19.81 19.90
C ALA A 725 44.79 21.33 20.01
N ASP A 726 43.97 21.90 19.12
CA ASP A 726 43.77 23.35 19.01
C ASP A 726 42.43 23.81 19.62
N ALA A 727 41.39 22.99 19.55
CA ALA A 727 40.09 23.24 20.16
C ALA A 727 39.22 21.96 20.18
N ASP A 728 38.21 21.95 21.06
CA ASP A 728 37.30 20.82 21.27
C ASP A 728 35.94 20.95 20.56
N ASP A 729 35.61 22.13 20.02
CA ASP A 729 34.33 22.43 19.37
C ASP A 729 34.53 23.05 17.97
N VAL A 730 33.45 23.04 17.17
CA VAL A 730 33.48 23.53 15.78
C VAL A 730 33.88 25.01 15.72
N ALA A 731 33.32 25.83 16.61
CA ALA A 731 33.57 27.27 16.65
C ALA A 731 35.04 27.59 16.97
N GLY A 732 35.64 26.89 17.91
CA GLY A 732 37.04 27.03 18.30
C GLY A 732 37.99 26.58 17.20
N LEU A 733 37.71 25.46 16.53
CA LEU A 733 38.52 24.97 15.40
C LEU A 733 38.50 25.95 14.23
N LEU A 734 37.32 26.45 13.85
CA LEU A 734 37.19 27.45 12.80
C LEU A 734 37.95 28.73 13.16
N ALA A 735 37.77 29.24 14.40
CA ALA A 735 38.45 30.46 14.84
C ALA A 735 39.98 30.30 14.90
N ALA A 736 40.48 29.11 15.24
CA ALA A 736 41.91 28.79 15.21
C ALA A 736 42.46 28.77 13.78
N ALA A 737 41.75 28.11 12.87
CA ALA A 737 42.13 28.05 11.46
C ALA A 737 42.06 29.44 10.78
N ASP A 738 41.03 30.24 11.06
CA ASP A 738 40.91 31.62 10.55
C ASP A 738 42.06 32.54 11.03
N ARG A 739 42.47 32.40 12.30
CA ARG A 739 43.65 33.12 12.83
C ARG A 739 44.93 32.68 12.12
N ALA A 740 45.11 31.37 11.93
CA ALA A 740 46.25 30.83 11.20
C ALA A 740 46.27 31.27 9.72
N ALA A 741 45.10 31.49 9.11
CA ALA A 741 44.96 32.03 7.77
C ALA A 741 45.17 33.56 7.68
N GLY A 742 45.38 34.25 8.81
CA GLY A 742 45.55 35.70 8.87
C GLY A 742 44.25 36.51 8.71
N ARG A 743 43.08 35.87 8.81
CA ARG A 743 41.75 36.52 8.64
C ARG A 743 41.20 37.15 9.91
N LEU A 744 41.69 36.72 11.08
CA LEU A 744 41.32 37.28 12.39
C LEU A 744 42.57 37.88 13.06
N PRO A 745 42.47 39.05 13.72
CA PRO A 745 43.60 39.65 14.42
C PRO A 745 44.11 38.73 15.54
N ALA A 746 45.44 38.65 15.66
CA ALA A 746 46.09 37.94 16.77
C ALA A 746 45.71 38.61 18.10
N ARG A 747 45.32 37.80 19.09
CA ARG A 747 44.98 38.28 20.44
C ARG A 747 46.21 38.70 21.22
#